data_AF-A0A2V8NXK1-F1
#
_entry.id   AF-A0A2V8NXK1-F1
#
_cell.length_a   1.000
_cell.length_b   1.000
_cell.length_c   1.000
_cell.angle_alpha   90.00
_cell.angle_beta   90.00
_cell.angle_gamma   90.00
#
_symmetry.space_group_name_H-M   'P 1'
#
loop_
_entity.id
_entity.type
_entity.pdbx_description
1 polymer ?
#
loop_
_entity_poly.entity_id
_entity_poly.type
_entity_poly.pdbx_seq_one_letter_code
_entity_poly.pdbx_strand_id
1 'polypeptide(L)'
;MTDRPRWVLLSLLIATLAAALIIPGLRAQQSSPGNSLYGTAREWPMAGGDLGNQRYSTLTQINLQTVSRLRGAWMSEKFADGAQSRTTPVVKDGMIFITAGARVYAIDAKTGKTVWNFSPVKGGGPRDATTTFGLIEAWMEGYGLPNSQGVAVADGKVFVGLVDGHLLALSERDGEQLWNVLLGDNPPKPGQSISASPVYHDGVVYVGVANGDYHLRGQMVAVDAKTGKELWRFYTIPGPGETGHDTWQKDNNVWKVGGAGVWQEAGVDPELGLVYFVTGNPVPQYAGESRAGDNLFSSAVVALEMKTGKLRWYYQAVRHDIWDADIPNPSILYDAEVNGQRRKAIAIMRPDGYMFMFDRATGKSLFPIEDRPVPQSKYQKTAATQPYPVGAEGILPECPYWKDKIPAGFVLSCSNWQPFSMPPPSSDPQNVLAPGVTVRFVPMAYSQQTRYFYAFGIASLRWRRRAADEYYFGGIGRVPGLQAKQFGVFAAVDSKTNKVAWKKEIPLSKYTRVGPLATAGGLVFHQTADGFLEGLDAKTGKIVWEFQTGFAGVGSAPISYELDGQQYIAVSAGPVMWAFKLDGTVKALPAPELPADTSKDEFVGPIVETDQIDTMTLYTQNLWKSGTRYHIDEYSFNPYRTRVRVGTTVTWINNGLQSHTIAAQDGSWTTGSITPSDQASLKFDKPGTYTYIDKEHPWMYGQLLVVAADAAQNGVFTAQQAGRGKALYNQSCASCHMEDLTGKDAAPALIAGTFSSHFEGSPIGDLVNRVRTTMPQGSPNSLTAQAYLDIVAYLLQANGAPAGAQELSADSPALKTLVRDTKAK
;
A
#
# COMPACT_ATOMS: atom_id res chain seq x y z
N MET A 1 91.51 1.31 -55.60
CA MET A 1 90.06 1.56 -55.46
C MET A 1 89.64 0.91 -54.15
N THR A 2 90.02 1.52 -53.02
CA THR A 2 89.22 2.46 -52.18
C THR A 2 88.31 1.69 -51.21
N ASP A 3 88.48 1.73 -49.88
CA ASP A 3 89.62 2.19 -49.05
C ASP A 3 89.55 1.51 -47.65
N ARG A 4 90.62 1.66 -46.85
CA ARG A 4 90.78 1.18 -45.45
C ARG A 4 90.96 2.41 -44.51
N PRO A 5 91.03 2.35 -43.15
CA PRO A 5 90.55 1.36 -42.14
C PRO A 5 90.15 1.95 -40.72
N ARG A 6 89.94 1.08 -39.71
CA ARG A 6 89.99 1.31 -38.21
C ARG A 6 88.87 2.22 -37.62
N TRP A 7 88.48 2.27 -36.33
CA TRP A 7 88.91 1.83 -34.97
C TRP A 7 87.63 1.56 -34.09
N VAL A 8 87.59 1.03 -32.85
CA VAL A 8 88.33 0.01 -32.05
C VAL A 8 87.56 -0.25 -30.70
N LEU A 9 87.83 -1.36 -29.96
CA LEU A 9 87.33 -1.75 -28.61
C LEU A 9 85.80 -2.04 -28.49
N LEU A 10 85.22 -2.78 -27.52
CA LEU A 10 85.59 -3.86 -26.59
C LEU A 10 84.39 -3.95 -25.60
N SER A 11 83.83 -5.14 -25.36
CA SER A 11 83.28 -5.64 -24.06
C SER A 11 82.09 -6.59 -24.25
N LEU A 12 82.10 -7.70 -23.52
CA LEU A 12 80.98 -8.65 -23.44
C LEU A 12 79.84 -8.09 -22.60
N LEU A 13 78.60 -8.51 -22.88
CA LEU A 13 77.71 -8.98 -21.83
C LEU A 13 76.65 -9.96 -22.36
N ILE A 14 76.35 -10.96 -21.52
CA ILE A 14 75.55 -12.13 -21.82
C ILE A 14 74.05 -11.78 -21.70
N ALA A 15 73.27 -12.07 -22.74
CA ALA A 15 71.81 -12.00 -22.68
C ALA A 15 71.23 -13.35 -22.25
N THR A 16 71.18 -13.60 -20.94
CA THR A 16 70.46 -14.76 -20.37
C THR A 16 68.96 -14.50 -20.36
N LEU A 17 68.19 -15.41 -20.98
CA LEU A 17 66.73 -15.43 -20.84
C LEU A 17 66.35 -15.67 -19.37
N ALA A 18 65.52 -14.78 -18.83
CA ALA A 18 64.70 -15.07 -17.65
C ALA A 18 63.25 -14.71 -17.98
N ALA A 19 62.38 -15.71 -18.06
CA ALA A 19 60.97 -15.53 -18.37
C ALA A 19 60.24 -14.92 -17.15
N ALA A 20 59.88 -13.64 -17.24
CA ALA A 20 58.97 -13.01 -16.30
C ALA A 20 57.52 -13.20 -16.79
N LEU A 21 56.67 -13.83 -15.97
CA LEU A 21 55.24 -13.95 -16.27
C LEU A 21 54.59 -12.55 -16.30
N ILE A 22 54.11 -12.14 -17.48
CA ILE A 22 53.19 -11.02 -17.60
C ILE A 22 51.80 -11.52 -17.19
N ILE A 23 51.44 -11.32 -15.92
CA ILE A 23 50.04 -11.37 -15.49
C ILE A 23 49.41 -10.05 -15.96
N PRO A 24 48.43 -10.05 -16.87
CA PRO A 24 47.68 -8.84 -17.19
C PRO A 24 46.83 -8.51 -15.97
N GLY A 25 47.23 -7.48 -15.23
CA GLY A 25 46.47 -7.03 -14.08
C GLY A 25 45.08 -6.62 -14.51
N LEU A 26 44.04 -7.27 -13.97
CA LEU A 26 42.68 -6.72 -14.00
C LEU A 26 42.70 -5.37 -13.30
N ARG A 27 42.77 -4.28 -14.08
CA ARG A 27 42.20 -3.02 -13.65
C ARG A 27 40.68 -3.21 -13.62
N ALA A 28 40.20 -3.70 -12.48
CA ALA A 28 38.81 -3.53 -12.11
C ALA A 28 38.52 -2.03 -12.18
N GLN A 29 37.70 -1.64 -13.15
CA GLN A 29 37.27 -0.26 -13.33
C GLN A 29 36.35 0.04 -12.14
N GLN A 30 36.91 0.66 -11.09
CA GLN A 30 36.14 1.08 -9.92
C GLN A 30 35.12 2.14 -10.36
N SER A 31 33.91 1.69 -10.66
CA SER A 31 32.73 2.54 -10.67
C SER A 31 32.62 3.26 -9.33
N SER A 32 32.26 4.55 -9.35
CA SER A 32 32.05 5.33 -8.13
C SER A 32 31.15 4.56 -7.14
N PRO A 33 31.57 4.38 -5.87
CA PRO A 33 30.80 3.61 -4.90
C PRO A 33 29.49 4.35 -4.59
N GLY A 34 28.38 3.80 -5.11
CA GLY A 34 27.02 4.34 -4.94
C GLY A 34 26.08 3.95 -6.07
N ASN A 35 26.47 4.20 -7.33
CA ASN A 35 25.56 4.11 -8.49
C ASN A 35 25.78 2.84 -9.33
N SER A 36 25.61 1.67 -8.70
CA SER A 36 25.54 0.39 -9.41
C SER A 36 24.24 0.29 -10.22
N LEU A 37 24.30 -0.41 -11.37
CA LEU A 37 23.11 -0.83 -12.13
C LEU A 37 22.58 -2.20 -11.66
N TYR A 38 23.41 -2.97 -10.95
CA TYR A 38 23.26 -4.43 -10.80
C TYR A 38 23.55 -4.87 -9.36
N GLY A 39 22.66 -4.51 -8.44
CA GLY A 39 22.75 -4.81 -7.02
C GLY A 39 23.68 -3.89 -6.24
N THR A 40 23.56 -3.93 -4.92
CA THR A 40 24.38 -3.15 -3.98
C THR A 40 25.23 -4.04 -3.08
N ALA A 41 26.32 -3.47 -2.56
CA ALA A 41 27.20 -4.15 -1.61
C ALA A 41 27.13 -3.47 -0.23
N ARG A 42 28.05 -2.54 0.03
CA ARG A 42 28.23 -1.89 1.33
C ARG A 42 27.08 -0.94 1.71
N GLU A 43 26.41 -0.36 0.72
CA GLU A 43 25.41 0.71 0.90
C GLU A 43 24.08 0.35 0.22
N TRP A 44 23.05 1.17 0.41
CA TRP A 44 21.73 1.06 -0.23
C TRP A 44 21.17 2.47 -0.51
N PRO A 45 21.73 3.24 -1.46
CA PRO A 45 21.55 4.70 -1.54
C PRO A 45 20.17 5.18 -2.06
N MET A 46 19.30 4.27 -2.51
CA MET A 46 17.97 4.57 -3.03
C MET A 46 17.00 3.41 -2.77
N ALA A 47 15.68 3.65 -2.81
CA ALA A 47 14.68 2.64 -2.46
C ALA A 47 14.78 1.34 -3.29
N GLY A 48 15.05 1.42 -4.59
CA GLY A 48 15.31 0.25 -5.46
C GLY A 48 16.62 -0.50 -5.17
N GLY A 49 17.46 0.03 -4.29
CA GLY A 49 18.84 -0.39 -4.04
C GLY A 49 19.80 0.16 -5.08
N ASP A 50 19.57 -0.20 -6.34
CA ASP A 50 20.39 0.14 -7.50
C ASP A 50 19.57 0.88 -8.58
N LEU A 51 20.25 1.43 -9.59
CA LEU A 51 19.61 2.14 -10.71
C LEU A 51 18.70 1.23 -11.55
N GLY A 52 18.80 -0.09 -11.38
CA GLY A 52 17.97 -1.09 -12.05
C GLY A 52 16.78 -1.57 -11.21
N ASN A 53 16.55 -1.01 -10.01
CA ASN A 53 15.53 -1.46 -9.04
C ASN A 53 15.58 -2.96 -8.71
N GLN A 54 16.74 -3.63 -8.80
CA GLN A 54 16.78 -5.09 -8.61
C GLN A 54 16.50 -5.53 -7.17
N ARG A 55 16.63 -4.64 -6.19
CA ARG A 55 16.58 -4.95 -4.75
C ARG A 55 17.45 -6.16 -4.39
N TYR A 56 18.66 -6.19 -4.95
CA TYR A 56 19.59 -7.31 -4.83
C TYR A 56 20.86 -6.88 -4.09
N SER A 57 21.18 -7.57 -2.98
CA SER A 57 22.47 -7.37 -2.32
C SER A 57 23.50 -8.40 -2.81
N THR A 58 24.69 -7.94 -3.17
CA THR A 58 25.83 -8.80 -3.54
C THR A 58 26.56 -9.39 -2.32
N LEU A 59 26.13 -9.06 -1.10
CA LEU A 59 26.74 -9.55 0.14
C LEU A 59 26.35 -11.02 0.42
N THR A 60 27.32 -11.78 0.96
CA THR A 60 27.25 -13.25 1.10
C THR A 60 27.51 -13.76 2.52
N GLN A 61 27.79 -12.89 3.50
CA GLN A 61 28.09 -13.33 4.87
C GLN A 61 26.89 -14.03 5.50
N ILE A 62 25.68 -13.49 5.27
CA ILE A 62 24.39 -14.08 5.58
C ILE A 62 23.94 -14.92 4.38
N ASN A 63 23.97 -16.25 4.53
CA ASN A 63 23.69 -17.23 3.48
C ASN A 63 23.00 -18.48 4.06
N LEU A 64 22.64 -19.43 3.21
CA LEU A 64 21.96 -20.68 3.62
C LEU A 64 22.67 -21.47 4.73
N GLN A 65 23.99 -21.35 4.88
CA GLN A 65 24.78 -22.03 5.91
C GLN A 65 24.88 -21.22 7.21
N THR A 66 24.77 -19.89 7.15
CA THR A 66 24.97 -19.00 8.30
C THR A 66 23.68 -18.37 8.85
N VAL A 67 22.59 -18.35 8.07
CA VAL A 67 21.34 -17.62 8.44
C VAL A 67 20.71 -18.09 9.75
N SER A 68 20.94 -19.34 10.16
CA SER A 68 20.52 -19.86 11.49
C SER A 68 21.10 -19.07 12.67
N ARG A 69 22.22 -18.35 12.49
CA ARG A 69 22.87 -17.44 13.46
C ARG A 69 22.39 -15.97 13.36
N LEU A 70 21.57 -15.62 12.38
CA LEU A 70 21.05 -14.26 12.23
C LEU A 70 20.12 -13.91 13.39
N ARG A 71 20.39 -12.80 14.08
CA ARG A 71 19.63 -12.31 15.25
C ARG A 71 19.61 -10.78 15.25
N GLY A 72 18.78 -10.17 16.09
CA GLY A 72 18.70 -8.73 16.22
C GLY A 72 20.04 -8.14 16.67
N ALA A 73 20.53 -7.14 15.94
CA ALA A 73 21.72 -6.38 16.27
C ALA A 73 21.37 -5.21 17.20
N TRP A 74 20.31 -4.48 16.84
CA TRP A 74 19.75 -3.36 17.58
C TRP A 74 18.30 -3.11 17.12
N MET A 75 17.56 -2.37 17.94
CA MET A 75 16.24 -1.80 17.63
C MET A 75 16.32 -0.30 17.98
N SER A 76 15.79 0.57 17.12
CA SER A 76 15.84 2.01 17.35
C SER A 76 14.92 2.44 18.50
N GLU A 77 15.06 3.70 18.90
CA GLU A 77 14.00 4.43 19.59
C GLU A 77 12.72 4.47 18.72
N LYS A 78 11.56 4.66 19.35
CA LYS A 78 10.30 4.83 18.62
C LYS A 78 10.33 6.13 17.83
N PHE A 79 9.81 6.10 16.61
CA PHE A 79 9.56 7.31 15.84
C PHE A 79 8.56 8.22 16.57
N ALA A 80 8.66 9.53 16.32
CA ALA A 80 7.82 10.53 16.95
C ALA A 80 6.33 10.20 16.81
N ASP A 81 5.57 10.50 17.86
CA ASP A 81 4.12 10.31 17.93
C ASP A 81 3.66 8.84 17.77
N GLY A 82 4.60 7.88 17.79
CA GLY A 82 4.33 6.47 17.49
C GLY A 82 4.08 6.20 16.01
N ALA A 83 4.50 7.10 15.13
CA ALA A 83 4.37 6.98 13.68
C ALA A 83 4.94 5.65 13.16
N GLN A 84 4.31 5.09 12.13
CA GLN A 84 4.78 3.86 11.47
C GLN A 84 5.41 4.22 10.11
N SER A 85 6.28 3.35 9.58
CA SER A 85 6.98 3.60 8.32
C SER A 85 6.79 2.44 7.33
N ARG A 86 6.41 2.79 6.09
CA ARG A 86 6.43 1.91 4.91
C ARG A 86 7.67 2.08 4.02
N THR A 87 8.52 3.04 4.37
CA THR A 87 9.63 3.47 3.52
C THR A 87 10.66 2.37 3.37
N THR A 88 11.09 2.06 2.14
CA THR A 88 12.31 1.26 1.99
C THR A 88 13.46 2.07 2.58
N PRO A 89 14.16 1.57 3.62
CA PRO A 89 15.26 2.32 4.20
C PRO A 89 16.40 2.51 3.21
N VAL A 90 17.06 3.64 3.29
CA VAL A 90 18.25 3.96 2.47
C VAL A 90 19.48 3.99 3.36
N VAL A 91 20.60 3.42 2.93
CA VAL A 91 21.87 3.43 3.67
C VAL A 91 22.95 4.15 2.87
N LYS A 92 23.52 5.20 3.45
CA LYS A 92 24.68 5.93 2.93
C LYS A 92 25.58 6.35 4.09
N ASP A 93 26.89 6.21 3.94
CA ASP A 93 27.94 6.73 4.84
C ASP A 93 27.73 6.43 6.35
N GLY A 94 27.18 5.25 6.64
CA GLY A 94 26.93 4.78 8.02
C GLY A 94 25.61 5.24 8.64
N MET A 95 24.75 5.93 7.88
CA MET A 95 23.40 6.34 8.29
C MET A 95 22.32 5.58 7.52
N ILE A 96 21.21 5.32 8.19
CA ILE A 96 19.93 4.85 7.64
C ILE A 96 18.98 6.04 7.53
N PHE A 97 18.37 6.22 6.38
CA PHE A 97 17.39 7.27 6.09
C PHE A 97 16.02 6.67 5.82
N ILE A 98 14.99 7.24 6.47
CA ILE A 98 13.58 6.84 6.29
C ILE A 98 12.65 8.06 6.36
N THR A 99 11.41 7.89 5.93
CA THR A 99 10.29 8.75 6.36
C THR A 99 9.40 7.97 7.34
N ALA A 100 8.85 8.65 8.35
CA ALA A 100 7.85 8.10 9.25
C ALA A 100 6.94 9.22 9.77
N GLY A 101 5.63 9.10 9.54
CA GLY A 101 4.66 10.15 9.82
C GLY A 101 5.05 11.47 9.14
N ALA A 102 5.03 12.57 9.90
CA ALA A 102 5.36 13.91 9.39
C ALA A 102 6.87 14.18 9.19
N ARG A 103 7.76 13.19 9.34
CA ARG A 103 9.22 13.42 9.46
C ARG A 103 10.08 12.55 8.54
N VAL A 104 11.21 13.13 8.13
CA VAL A 104 12.39 12.42 7.61
C VAL A 104 13.34 12.17 8.77
N TYR A 105 13.96 10.99 8.85
CA TYR A 105 14.93 10.63 9.88
C TYR A 105 16.25 10.22 9.25
N ALA A 106 17.36 10.57 9.92
CA ALA A 106 18.65 9.91 9.78
C ALA A 106 18.99 9.19 11.09
N ILE A 107 19.36 7.92 10.99
CA ILE A 107 19.58 6.99 12.10
C ILE A 107 20.97 6.37 11.93
N ASP A 108 21.78 6.35 12.98
CA ASP A 108 23.09 5.70 12.98
C ASP A 108 22.94 4.20 12.73
N ALA A 109 23.51 3.68 11.64
CA ALA A 109 23.30 2.31 11.17
C ALA A 109 24.00 1.24 12.02
N LYS A 110 24.81 1.66 13.01
CA LYS A 110 25.53 0.78 13.95
C LYS A 110 24.79 0.61 15.28
N THR A 111 24.04 1.62 15.70
CA THR A 111 23.45 1.74 17.04
C THR A 111 21.94 1.94 17.07
N GLY A 112 21.33 2.33 15.94
CA GLY A 112 19.89 2.61 15.86
C GLY A 112 19.47 3.93 16.49
N LYS A 113 20.41 4.83 16.83
CA LYS A 113 20.11 6.15 17.40
C LYS A 113 19.75 7.15 16.30
N THR A 114 18.73 7.97 16.53
CA THR A 114 18.43 9.11 15.65
C THR A 114 19.57 10.13 15.73
N VAL A 115 20.19 10.44 14.59
CA VAL A 115 21.22 11.48 14.46
C VAL A 115 20.56 12.85 14.27
N TRP A 116 19.63 12.92 13.32
CA TRP A 116 18.78 14.09 13.08
C TRP A 116 17.41 13.64 12.55
N ASN A 117 16.42 14.52 12.64
CA ASN A 117 15.15 14.36 11.95
C ASN A 117 14.60 15.75 11.54
N PHE A 118 13.84 15.77 10.45
CA PHE A 118 13.31 16.99 9.84
C PHE A 118 11.79 16.88 9.64
N SER A 119 11.05 17.95 9.89
CA SER A 119 9.62 18.09 9.56
C SER A 119 9.41 19.31 8.66
N PRO A 120 8.88 19.14 7.43
CA PRO A 120 8.51 20.28 6.57
C PRO A 120 7.36 21.10 7.17
N VAL A 121 6.50 20.49 8.00
CA VAL A 121 5.39 21.18 8.66
C VAL A 121 5.80 21.63 10.06
N LYS A 122 5.80 22.95 10.27
CA LYS A 122 6.03 23.56 11.59
C LYS A 122 4.84 23.23 12.51
N GLY A 123 5.12 22.69 13.70
CA GLY A 123 4.11 22.32 14.69
C GLY A 123 3.64 20.85 14.66
N GLY A 124 4.17 20.01 13.75
CA GLY A 124 3.98 18.55 13.81
C GLY A 124 2.89 17.95 12.92
N GLY A 125 2.24 18.74 12.06
CA GLY A 125 1.15 18.28 11.18
C GLY A 125 -0.18 18.04 11.93
N PRO A 126 -1.23 17.59 11.22
CA PRO A 126 -2.45 17.09 11.86
C PRO A 126 -2.11 15.93 12.81
N ARG A 127 -2.70 15.92 14.01
CA ARG A 127 -2.35 15.03 15.13
C ARG A 127 -2.57 13.52 14.87
N ASP A 128 -3.05 13.13 13.69
CA ASP A 128 -3.32 11.73 13.29
C ASP A 128 -2.47 11.27 12.08
N ALA A 129 -1.42 12.02 11.68
CA ALA A 129 -0.48 11.61 10.62
C ALA A 129 0.35 10.34 10.94
N THR A 130 -0.03 9.60 11.97
CA THR A 130 0.52 8.31 12.41
C THR A 130 -0.33 7.13 11.96
N THR A 131 -1.59 7.36 11.55
CA THR A 131 -2.49 6.32 11.00
C THR A 131 -2.65 6.45 9.49
N THR A 132 -3.18 5.40 8.84
CA THR A 132 -3.48 5.45 7.39
C THR A 132 -4.56 6.49 7.08
N PHE A 133 -5.49 6.75 8.01
CA PHE A 133 -6.56 7.75 7.81
C PHE A 133 -6.03 9.18 7.94
N GLY A 134 -5.29 9.52 9.00
CA GLY A 134 -4.74 10.88 9.14
C GLY A 134 -3.65 11.22 8.11
N LEU A 135 -2.97 10.22 7.52
CA LEU A 135 -2.15 10.43 6.32
C LEU A 135 -3.01 10.77 5.09
N ILE A 136 -4.19 10.15 4.92
CA ILE A 136 -5.14 10.50 3.86
C ILE A 136 -5.73 11.89 4.10
N GLU A 137 -6.08 12.25 5.34
CA GLU A 137 -6.56 13.60 5.68
C GLU A 137 -5.48 14.66 5.39
N ALA A 138 -4.24 14.45 5.82
CA ALA A 138 -3.17 15.41 5.58
C ALA A 138 -2.84 15.56 4.08
N TRP A 139 -2.87 14.47 3.33
CA TRP A 139 -2.73 14.43 1.87
C TRP A 139 -3.95 15.08 1.17
N MET A 140 -5.17 14.92 1.69
CA MET A 140 -6.39 15.61 1.21
C MET A 140 -6.34 17.11 1.50
N GLU A 141 -5.86 17.52 2.66
CA GLU A 141 -5.76 18.92 3.09
C GLU A 141 -4.60 19.67 2.44
N GLY A 142 -3.62 18.95 1.86
CA GLY A 142 -2.51 19.55 1.12
C GLY A 142 -1.37 20.01 2.02
N TYR A 143 -1.21 19.41 3.20
CA TYR A 143 -0.01 19.63 4.02
C TYR A 143 1.19 19.00 3.32
N GLY A 144 2.29 19.71 3.14
CA GLY A 144 3.52 19.16 2.56
C GLY A 144 4.23 18.15 3.47
N LEU A 145 3.62 17.03 3.82
CA LEU A 145 4.23 15.92 4.56
C LEU A 145 5.14 15.07 3.65
N PRO A 146 6.22 14.46 4.17
CA PRO A 146 7.03 13.49 3.43
C PRO A 146 6.21 12.27 3.00
N ASN A 147 6.42 11.77 1.78
CA ASN A 147 5.73 10.56 1.33
C ASN A 147 6.34 9.27 1.89
N SER A 148 5.50 8.25 2.04
CA SER A 148 5.79 7.02 2.78
C SER A 148 6.60 5.96 2.02
N GLN A 149 6.95 6.15 0.74
CA GLN A 149 7.75 5.17 -0.03
C GLN A 149 9.27 5.31 0.21
N GLY A 150 9.77 6.54 0.34
CA GLY A 150 11.14 6.78 0.81
C GLY A 150 11.83 8.02 0.26
N VAL A 151 13.17 7.92 0.21
CA VAL A 151 14.11 8.98 -0.15
C VAL A 151 15.16 8.44 -1.12
N ALA A 152 15.95 9.32 -1.72
CA ALA A 152 17.27 8.99 -2.27
C ALA A 152 18.34 9.83 -1.58
N VAL A 153 19.55 9.27 -1.44
CA VAL A 153 20.68 9.94 -0.78
C VAL A 153 21.92 9.93 -1.67
N ALA A 154 22.38 11.13 -2.04
CA ALA A 154 23.56 11.33 -2.89
C ALA A 154 24.08 12.78 -2.80
N ASP A 155 25.36 12.99 -3.14
CA ASP A 155 26.03 14.30 -3.14
C ASP A 155 25.86 15.12 -1.85
N GLY A 156 25.84 14.45 -0.69
CA GLY A 156 25.64 15.09 0.62
C GLY A 156 24.20 15.56 0.85
N LYS A 157 23.20 14.98 0.15
CA LYS A 157 21.79 15.39 0.21
C LYS A 157 20.83 14.21 0.31
N VAL A 158 19.72 14.45 0.99
CA VAL A 158 18.55 13.58 1.04
C VAL A 158 17.43 14.22 0.22
N PHE A 159 16.96 13.54 -0.81
CA PHE A 159 15.84 13.97 -1.66
C PHE A 159 14.55 13.27 -1.24
N VAL A 160 13.47 14.02 -1.03
CA VAL A 160 12.17 13.47 -0.60
C VAL A 160 11.00 14.16 -1.30
N GLY A 161 10.06 13.35 -1.81
CA GLY A 161 8.79 13.83 -2.37
C GLY A 161 7.77 14.12 -1.27
N LEU A 162 6.99 15.18 -1.42
CA LEU A 162 5.93 15.58 -0.50
C LEU A 162 4.53 15.29 -1.06
N VAL A 163 3.55 15.13 -0.17
CA VAL A 163 2.15 14.79 -0.52
C VAL A 163 1.35 15.92 -1.19
N ASP A 164 1.95 17.09 -1.41
CA ASP A 164 1.37 18.26 -2.10
C ASP A 164 2.00 18.52 -3.49
N GLY A 165 2.98 17.70 -3.90
CA GLY A 165 3.69 17.83 -5.18
C GLY A 165 5.02 18.59 -5.12
N HIS A 166 5.49 18.95 -3.93
CA HIS A 166 6.86 19.47 -3.77
C HIS A 166 7.92 18.36 -3.76
N LEU A 167 9.11 18.68 -4.26
CA LEU A 167 10.34 17.94 -4.03
C LEU A 167 11.25 18.78 -3.12
N LEU A 168 11.80 18.12 -2.11
CA LEU A 168 12.63 18.73 -1.08
C LEU A 168 14.03 18.11 -1.10
N ALA A 169 15.07 18.95 -0.93
CA ALA A 169 16.42 18.48 -0.61
C ALA A 169 16.85 18.95 0.77
N LEU A 170 17.33 18.01 1.58
CA LEU A 170 17.94 18.23 2.88
C LEU A 170 19.44 17.94 2.80
N SER A 171 20.24 18.56 3.66
CA SER A 171 21.62 18.18 3.94
C SER A 171 21.66 16.79 4.59
N GLU A 172 22.48 15.90 4.05
CA GLU A 172 22.67 14.54 4.59
C GLU A 172 23.28 14.54 6.01
N ARG A 173 24.08 15.56 6.33
CA ARG A 173 24.82 15.66 7.60
C ARG A 173 23.93 15.98 8.80
N ASP A 174 22.96 16.86 8.62
CA ASP A 174 22.24 17.54 9.71
C ASP A 174 20.76 17.83 9.42
N GLY A 175 20.25 17.48 8.23
CA GLY A 175 18.86 17.68 7.87
C GLY A 175 18.46 19.12 7.55
N GLU A 176 19.42 20.05 7.40
CA GLU A 176 19.12 21.42 6.98
C GLU A 176 18.46 21.45 5.59
N GLN A 177 17.35 22.17 5.44
CA GLN A 177 16.67 22.32 4.14
C GLN A 177 17.52 23.18 3.18
N LEU A 178 17.95 22.57 2.08
CA LEU A 178 18.78 23.22 1.05
C LEU A 178 17.91 23.90 -0.02
N TRP A 179 16.88 23.21 -0.49
CA TRP A 179 15.88 23.75 -1.43
C TRP A 179 14.56 23.00 -1.34
N ASN A 180 13.47 23.66 -1.74
CA ASN A 180 12.12 23.11 -1.83
C ASN A 180 11.46 23.67 -3.11
N VAL A 181 10.98 22.80 -4.00
CA VAL A 181 10.43 23.20 -5.30
C VAL A 181 9.11 22.48 -5.59
N LEU A 182 8.09 23.22 -6.02
CA LEU A 182 6.82 22.66 -6.49
C LEU A 182 7.02 22.12 -7.91
N LEU A 183 6.80 20.83 -8.12
CA LEU A 183 6.97 20.19 -9.43
C LEU A 183 5.66 19.77 -10.10
N GLY A 184 4.53 19.82 -9.41
CA GLY A 184 3.21 19.64 -10.02
C GLY A 184 2.57 20.95 -10.50
N ASP A 185 1.25 20.95 -10.63
CA ASP A 185 0.43 22.13 -10.89
C ASP A 185 0.59 23.18 -9.77
N ASN A 186 0.53 24.45 -10.18
CA ASN A 186 0.65 25.63 -9.33
C ASN A 186 -0.59 26.54 -9.51
N PRO A 187 -1.37 26.86 -8.44
CA PRO A 187 -1.21 26.34 -7.07
C PRO A 187 -1.43 24.83 -6.98
N PRO A 188 -0.88 24.15 -5.96
CA PRO A 188 -1.10 22.72 -5.74
C PRO A 188 -2.58 22.38 -5.77
N LYS A 189 -2.94 21.40 -6.62
CA LYS A 189 -4.31 20.90 -6.69
C LYS A 189 -4.51 19.75 -5.72
N PRO A 190 -5.71 19.57 -5.16
CA PRO A 190 -6.05 18.40 -4.36
C PRO A 190 -5.67 17.09 -5.06
N GLY A 191 -4.97 16.24 -4.32
CA GLY A 191 -4.55 14.91 -4.75
C GLY A 191 -3.34 14.83 -5.68
N GLN A 192 -2.67 15.95 -5.91
CA GLN A 192 -1.32 15.96 -6.44
C GLN A 192 -0.29 15.55 -5.38
N SER A 193 0.56 14.58 -5.67
CA SER A 193 1.68 14.21 -4.79
C SER A 193 2.93 13.78 -5.56
N ILE A 194 4.10 13.82 -4.94
CA ILE A 194 5.24 13.00 -5.36
C ILE A 194 5.27 11.79 -4.43
N SER A 195 4.78 10.63 -4.91
CA SER A 195 4.60 9.45 -4.07
C SER A 195 5.75 8.46 -4.08
N ALA A 196 6.39 8.30 -5.25
CA ALA A 196 7.55 7.47 -5.41
C ALA A 196 8.76 8.05 -4.67
N SER A 197 9.67 7.18 -4.24
CA SER A 197 10.99 7.64 -3.82
C SER A 197 11.69 8.32 -5.01
N PRO A 198 12.35 9.49 -4.84
CA PRO A 198 13.15 10.08 -5.91
C PRO A 198 14.27 9.13 -6.35
N VAL A 199 14.73 9.25 -7.60
CA VAL A 199 15.88 8.48 -8.11
C VAL A 199 16.96 9.47 -8.55
N TYR A 200 18.16 9.35 -7.99
CA TYR A 200 19.30 10.22 -8.31
C TYR A 200 20.28 9.52 -9.27
N HIS A 201 20.81 10.26 -10.25
CA HIS A 201 22.01 9.89 -10.99
C HIS A 201 22.73 11.12 -11.57
N ASP A 202 24.05 11.21 -11.35
CA ASP A 202 24.98 12.18 -11.98
C ASP A 202 24.47 13.63 -12.01
N GLY A 203 24.16 14.17 -10.83
CA GLY A 203 23.64 15.53 -10.66
C GLY A 203 22.17 15.74 -11.04
N VAL A 204 21.44 14.69 -11.45
CA VAL A 204 20.02 14.74 -11.82
C VAL A 204 19.17 13.93 -10.85
N VAL A 205 18.01 14.46 -10.46
CA VAL A 205 16.97 13.73 -9.72
C VAL A 205 15.73 13.56 -10.60
N TYR A 206 15.27 12.32 -10.75
CA TYR A 206 14.05 11.95 -11.48
C TYR A 206 12.92 11.66 -10.50
N VAL A 207 11.73 12.24 -10.75
CA VAL A 207 10.54 12.05 -9.93
C VAL A 207 9.27 11.96 -10.79
N GLY A 208 8.40 11.03 -10.41
CA GLY A 208 7.03 10.96 -10.91
C GLY A 208 6.09 11.83 -10.09
N VAL A 209 5.16 12.51 -10.76
CA VAL A 209 4.00 13.15 -10.09
C VAL A 209 2.85 12.15 -10.09
N ALA A 210 2.52 11.69 -8.89
CA ALA A 210 1.46 10.76 -8.57
C ALA A 210 0.17 11.53 -8.34
N ASN A 211 -0.60 11.64 -9.42
CA ASN A 211 -1.81 12.46 -9.49
C ASN A 211 -2.92 11.80 -10.34
N GLY A 212 -2.73 10.53 -10.74
CA GLY A 212 -3.53 9.83 -11.75
C GLY A 212 -5.02 9.84 -11.43
N ASP A 213 -5.40 9.22 -10.32
CA ASP A 213 -6.79 9.09 -9.88
C ASP A 213 -7.54 10.42 -9.64
N TYR A 214 -6.80 11.51 -9.52
CA TYR A 214 -7.30 12.82 -9.07
C TYR A 214 -7.69 13.75 -10.21
N HIS A 215 -7.90 13.17 -11.39
CA HIS A 215 -8.27 13.89 -12.61
C HIS A 215 -7.19 14.90 -13.02
N LEU A 216 -5.92 14.52 -12.88
CA LEU A 216 -4.76 15.33 -13.25
C LEU A 216 -3.96 14.61 -14.34
N ARG A 217 -3.17 15.36 -15.10
CA ARG A 217 -2.31 14.83 -16.16
C ARG A 217 -1.03 14.29 -15.54
N GLY A 218 -0.73 13.00 -15.69
CA GLY A 218 0.48 12.36 -15.17
C GLY A 218 1.77 12.91 -15.78
N GLN A 219 2.86 12.89 -15.00
CA GLN A 219 4.10 13.63 -15.29
C GLN A 219 5.32 12.88 -14.77
N MET A 220 6.39 12.83 -15.58
CA MET A 220 7.76 12.52 -15.15
C MET A 220 8.61 13.78 -15.29
N VAL A 221 9.38 14.12 -14.26
CA VAL A 221 10.18 15.35 -14.19
C VAL A 221 11.62 15.01 -13.83
N ALA A 222 12.57 15.66 -14.50
CA ALA A 222 13.98 15.66 -14.10
C ALA A 222 14.37 17.04 -13.59
N VAL A 223 15.07 17.09 -12.45
CA VAL A 223 15.60 18.34 -11.87
C VAL A 223 17.11 18.25 -11.61
N ASP A 224 17.76 19.41 -11.63
CA ASP A 224 19.14 19.57 -11.17
C ASP A 224 19.22 19.35 -9.64
N ALA A 225 20.03 18.37 -9.21
CA ALA A 225 20.13 17.94 -7.81
C ALA A 225 20.71 19.03 -6.88
N LYS A 226 21.43 20.01 -7.44
CA LYS A 226 22.04 21.10 -6.66
C LYS A 226 21.06 22.23 -6.37
N THR A 227 20.13 22.51 -7.28
CA THR A 227 19.27 23.72 -7.27
C THR A 227 17.78 23.43 -7.24
N GLY A 228 17.34 22.19 -7.51
CA GLY A 228 15.93 21.84 -7.70
C GLY A 228 15.34 22.34 -9.01
N LYS A 229 16.14 22.97 -9.89
CA LYS A 229 15.65 23.53 -11.16
C LYS A 229 15.22 22.41 -12.12
N GLU A 230 14.02 22.51 -12.67
CA GLU A 230 13.54 21.65 -13.75
C GLU A 230 14.47 21.69 -14.98
N LEU A 231 14.87 20.51 -15.43
CA LEU A 231 15.68 20.29 -16.63
C LEU A 231 14.78 19.93 -17.82
N TRP A 232 13.82 19.03 -17.59
CA TRP A 232 12.78 18.65 -18.54
C TRP A 232 11.60 18.00 -17.83
N ARG A 233 10.47 17.94 -18.55
CA ARG A 233 9.22 17.31 -18.12
C ARG A 233 8.59 16.56 -19.28
N PHE A 234 8.06 15.38 -18.98
CA PHE A 234 7.30 14.55 -19.91
C PHE A 234 5.90 14.32 -19.34
N TYR A 235 4.87 14.61 -20.11
CA TYR A 235 3.48 14.29 -19.76
C TYR A 235 3.12 12.91 -20.26
N THR A 236 2.59 12.04 -19.40
CA THR A 236 2.23 10.66 -19.74
C THR A 236 1.00 10.55 -20.62
N ILE A 237 0.15 11.58 -20.61
CA ILE A 237 -0.93 11.75 -21.57
C ILE A 237 -0.48 12.78 -22.61
N PRO A 238 -0.35 12.44 -23.90
CA PRO A 238 0.04 13.34 -24.97
C PRO A 238 -1.09 14.31 -25.34
N GLY A 239 -0.73 15.56 -25.58
CA GLY A 239 -1.59 16.64 -26.09
C GLY A 239 -1.55 16.74 -27.62
N PRO A 240 -2.32 17.68 -28.22
CA PRO A 240 -2.43 17.82 -29.66
C PRO A 240 -1.07 17.96 -30.37
N GLY A 241 -0.80 17.05 -31.32
CA GLY A 241 0.46 16.99 -32.07
C GLY A 241 1.56 16.13 -31.41
N GLU A 242 1.39 15.68 -30.17
CA GLU A 242 2.30 14.75 -29.50
C GLU A 242 1.97 13.30 -29.89
N THR A 243 2.98 12.41 -29.89
CA THR A 243 2.82 10.99 -30.24
C THR A 243 1.83 10.31 -29.29
N GLY A 244 0.86 9.56 -29.83
CA GLY A 244 -0.17 8.84 -29.06
C GLY A 244 -1.43 9.66 -28.75
N HIS A 245 -1.47 10.96 -29.02
CA HIS A 245 -2.66 11.80 -28.79
C HIS A 245 -3.87 11.35 -29.62
N ASP A 246 -3.62 10.74 -30.77
CA ASP A 246 -4.62 10.14 -31.63
C ASP A 246 -5.36 8.95 -31.02
N THR A 247 -4.82 8.35 -29.95
CA THR A 247 -5.45 7.29 -29.14
C THR A 247 -6.32 7.81 -27.99
N TRP A 248 -6.49 9.14 -27.89
CA TRP A 248 -7.44 9.79 -26.98
C TRP A 248 -8.64 10.32 -27.74
N GLN A 249 -9.74 10.46 -27.01
CA GLN A 249 -10.99 11.00 -27.52
C GLN A 249 -10.82 12.48 -27.94
N LYS A 250 -11.08 12.76 -29.22
CA LYS A 250 -10.72 14.03 -29.90
C LYS A 250 -11.77 15.14 -29.77
N ASP A 251 -13.01 14.79 -29.41
CA ASP A 251 -14.15 15.70 -29.26
C ASP A 251 -14.32 16.22 -27.81
N ASN A 252 -13.39 15.89 -26.90
CA ASN A 252 -13.40 16.37 -25.53
C ASN A 252 -12.00 16.79 -25.02
N ASN A 253 -11.93 17.21 -23.75
CA ASN A 253 -10.69 17.65 -23.11
C ASN A 253 -10.12 16.63 -22.11
N VAL A 254 -10.56 15.36 -22.13
CA VAL A 254 -10.21 14.37 -21.10
C VAL A 254 -8.69 14.14 -21.02
N TRP A 255 -7.96 14.29 -22.13
CA TRP A 255 -6.50 14.19 -22.16
C TRP A 255 -5.76 15.19 -21.23
N LYS A 256 -6.41 16.29 -20.82
CA LYS A 256 -5.84 17.27 -19.88
C LYS A 256 -5.92 16.82 -18.41
N VAL A 257 -6.73 15.83 -18.12
CA VAL A 257 -7.16 15.40 -16.77
C VAL A 257 -7.28 13.87 -16.64
N GLY A 258 -6.85 13.12 -17.65
CA GLY A 258 -7.19 11.70 -17.83
C GLY A 258 -6.33 10.73 -17.03
N GLY A 259 -5.65 11.17 -15.97
CA GLY A 259 -4.81 10.34 -15.11
C GLY A 259 -3.44 9.98 -15.68
N ALA A 260 -3.15 8.68 -15.74
CA ALA A 260 -1.87 8.07 -16.10
C ALA A 260 -0.69 8.57 -15.24
N GLY A 261 -0.91 8.75 -13.93
CA GLY A 261 0.09 9.26 -12.99
C GLY A 261 1.36 8.41 -12.94
N VAL A 262 2.49 9.01 -12.55
CA VAL A 262 3.77 8.29 -12.36
C VAL A 262 4.03 8.20 -10.86
N TRP A 263 3.87 7.00 -10.31
CA TRP A 263 3.75 6.80 -8.86
C TRP A 263 4.66 5.68 -8.31
N GLN A 264 5.62 5.23 -9.13
CA GLN A 264 6.63 4.20 -8.85
C GLN A 264 8.05 4.74 -9.16
N GLU A 265 9.09 4.14 -8.57
CA GLU A 265 10.48 4.52 -8.86
C GLU A 265 10.86 4.33 -10.34
N ALA A 266 11.67 5.25 -10.87
CA ALA A 266 12.27 5.13 -12.19
C ALA A 266 13.45 4.14 -12.21
N GLY A 267 13.72 3.51 -13.36
CA GLY A 267 14.99 2.85 -13.64
C GLY A 267 15.89 3.75 -14.49
N VAL A 268 17.21 3.65 -14.34
CA VAL A 268 18.18 4.46 -15.10
C VAL A 268 19.26 3.55 -15.68
N ASP A 269 19.51 3.62 -17.00
CA ASP A 269 20.68 3.01 -17.64
C ASP A 269 21.60 4.12 -18.20
N PRO A 270 22.68 4.48 -17.48
CA PRO A 270 23.62 5.51 -17.90
C PRO A 270 24.40 5.14 -19.18
N GLU A 271 24.64 3.85 -19.44
CA GLU A 271 25.36 3.39 -20.64
C GLU A 271 24.52 3.56 -21.91
N LEU A 272 23.18 3.48 -21.79
CA LEU A 272 22.24 3.76 -22.88
C LEU A 272 21.79 5.22 -22.92
N GLY A 273 22.02 5.99 -21.84
CA GLY A 273 21.49 7.35 -21.68
C GLY A 273 19.97 7.40 -21.53
N LEU A 274 19.37 6.35 -20.96
CA LEU A 274 17.92 6.16 -20.87
C LEU A 274 17.40 6.12 -19.42
N VAL A 275 16.28 6.80 -19.19
CA VAL A 275 15.46 6.66 -17.98
C VAL A 275 14.16 5.95 -18.35
N TYR A 276 13.73 5.04 -17.49
CA TYR A 276 12.55 4.20 -17.65
C TYR A 276 11.60 4.44 -16.50
N PHE A 277 10.30 4.44 -16.77
CA PHE A 277 9.29 4.44 -15.72
C PHE A 277 8.04 3.74 -16.20
N VAL A 278 7.16 3.50 -15.23
CA VAL A 278 5.86 2.87 -15.45
C VAL A 278 4.74 3.86 -15.17
N THR A 279 3.64 3.73 -15.88
CA THR A 279 2.50 4.65 -15.80
C THR A 279 1.27 3.98 -15.21
N GLY A 280 0.49 4.80 -14.51
CA GLY A 280 -0.77 4.38 -13.91
C GLY A 280 -1.94 4.27 -14.89
N ASN A 281 -3.07 3.94 -14.30
CA ASN A 281 -4.40 3.89 -14.88
C ASN A 281 -4.86 5.23 -15.52
N PRO A 282 -5.75 5.21 -16.52
CA PRO A 282 -6.44 6.39 -17.02
C PRO A 282 -7.75 6.67 -16.23
N VAL A 283 -8.17 7.94 -16.20
CA VAL A 283 -9.35 8.43 -15.47
C VAL A 283 -10.38 9.04 -16.45
N PRO A 284 -11.70 8.86 -16.24
CA PRO A 284 -12.36 8.09 -15.17
C PRO A 284 -12.06 6.59 -15.21
N GLN A 285 -11.78 5.97 -14.05
CA GLN A 285 -11.17 4.64 -13.94
C GLN A 285 -12.03 3.53 -14.55
N TYR A 286 -13.35 3.59 -14.34
CA TYR A 286 -14.30 2.55 -14.76
C TYR A 286 -15.26 3.00 -15.88
N ALA A 287 -15.05 4.17 -16.50
CA ALA A 287 -15.92 4.72 -17.54
C ALA A 287 -15.15 4.94 -18.86
N GLY A 288 -14.97 3.85 -19.62
CA GLY A 288 -14.30 3.89 -20.92
C GLY A 288 -15.01 4.74 -21.99
N GLU A 289 -16.34 4.86 -21.89
CA GLU A 289 -17.17 5.68 -22.77
C GLU A 289 -16.74 7.16 -22.84
N SER A 290 -16.16 7.71 -21.77
CA SER A 290 -15.78 9.12 -21.66
C SER A 290 -14.37 9.41 -22.22
N ARG A 291 -13.64 8.36 -22.57
CA ARG A 291 -12.24 8.42 -23.05
C ARG A 291 -11.94 7.31 -24.06
N ALA A 292 -12.68 7.30 -25.17
CA ALA A 292 -12.48 6.35 -26.27
C ALA A 292 -11.00 6.25 -26.74
N GLY A 293 -10.57 5.03 -27.09
CA GLY A 293 -9.25 4.74 -27.65
C GLY A 293 -8.27 4.14 -26.63
N ASP A 294 -7.09 3.72 -27.09
CA ASP A 294 -6.12 2.99 -26.26
C ASP A 294 -5.57 3.80 -25.05
N ASN A 295 -5.75 5.13 -25.04
CA ASN A 295 -5.36 6.04 -23.95
C ASN A 295 -3.84 6.07 -23.66
N LEU A 296 -2.99 6.04 -24.69
CA LEU A 296 -1.54 6.07 -24.51
C LEU A 296 -1.07 7.34 -23.77
N PHE A 297 -0.14 7.30 -22.83
CA PHE A 297 0.68 6.17 -22.40
C PHE A 297 0.22 5.62 -21.04
N SER A 298 -1.08 5.46 -20.78
CA SER A 298 -1.56 4.81 -19.54
C SER A 298 -1.19 3.32 -19.49
N SER A 299 -1.00 2.79 -18.28
CA SER A 299 -0.75 1.36 -18.00
C SER A 299 0.35 0.76 -18.91
N ALA A 300 1.48 1.47 -18.97
CA ALA A 300 2.59 1.25 -19.88
C ALA A 300 3.96 1.32 -19.18
N VAL A 301 5.00 0.85 -19.87
CA VAL A 301 6.40 1.22 -19.61
C VAL A 301 6.86 2.21 -20.67
N VAL A 302 7.58 3.25 -20.25
CA VAL A 302 8.04 4.35 -21.11
C VAL A 302 9.54 4.55 -20.91
N ALA A 303 10.27 4.71 -22.01
CA ALA A 303 11.71 5.02 -22.02
C ALA A 303 11.97 6.39 -22.65
N LEU A 304 12.68 7.26 -21.92
CA LEU A 304 13.07 8.59 -22.36
C LEU A 304 14.59 8.75 -22.38
N GLU A 305 15.09 9.69 -23.20
CA GLU A 305 16.48 10.16 -23.11
C GLU A 305 16.71 10.94 -21.80
N MET A 306 17.68 10.51 -20.98
CA MET A 306 17.99 11.14 -19.68
C MET A 306 18.26 12.65 -19.78
N LYS A 307 18.87 13.11 -20.88
CA LYS A 307 19.28 14.51 -21.04
C LYS A 307 18.18 15.44 -21.54
N THR A 308 17.14 14.91 -22.20
CA THR A 308 16.18 15.72 -22.98
C THR A 308 14.72 15.43 -22.69
N GLY A 309 14.40 14.34 -21.98
CA GLY A 309 13.03 13.88 -21.78
C GLY A 309 12.33 13.36 -23.05
N LYS A 310 13.04 13.24 -24.18
CA LYS A 310 12.46 12.78 -25.44
C LYS A 310 12.10 11.30 -25.37
N LEU A 311 10.90 10.96 -25.84
CA LEU A 311 10.42 9.59 -25.99
C LEU A 311 11.32 8.80 -26.94
N ARG A 312 11.73 7.59 -26.50
CA ARG A 312 12.57 6.68 -27.28
C ARG A 312 11.84 5.41 -27.69
N TRP A 313 11.11 4.82 -26.75
CA TRP A 313 10.16 3.75 -26.99
C TRP A 313 9.18 3.67 -25.82
N TYR A 314 8.05 3.01 -26.03
CA TYR A 314 7.10 2.66 -24.97
C TYR A 314 6.50 1.28 -25.28
N TYR A 315 5.89 0.67 -24.28
CA TYR A 315 5.03 -0.50 -24.46
C TYR A 315 3.84 -0.43 -23.50
N GLN A 316 2.62 -0.42 -24.05
CA GLN A 316 1.39 -0.44 -23.25
C GLN A 316 0.97 -1.89 -22.98
N ALA A 317 0.80 -2.25 -21.70
CA ALA A 317 0.45 -3.61 -21.30
C ALA A 317 -1.05 -3.81 -21.03
N VAL A 318 -1.80 -2.73 -20.81
CA VAL A 318 -3.27 -2.71 -20.80
C VAL A 318 -3.76 -1.63 -21.76
N ARG A 319 -4.41 -2.03 -22.85
CA ARG A 319 -5.06 -1.11 -23.81
C ARG A 319 -6.42 -0.68 -23.27
N HIS A 320 -6.76 0.60 -23.37
CA HIS A 320 -8.06 1.13 -22.93
C HIS A 320 -8.45 0.60 -21.54
N ASP A 321 -7.57 0.80 -20.56
CA ASP A 321 -7.74 0.28 -19.20
C ASP A 321 -9.03 0.85 -18.57
N ILE A 322 -9.99 -0.01 -18.25
CA ILE A 322 -11.23 0.32 -17.52
C ILE A 322 -11.31 -0.44 -16.19
N TRP A 323 -10.17 -0.85 -15.63
CA TRP A 323 -10.09 -1.82 -14.53
C TRP A 323 -9.24 -1.39 -13.33
N ASP A 324 -8.70 -0.16 -13.35
CA ASP A 324 -7.70 0.27 -12.37
C ASP A 324 -6.48 -0.68 -12.39
N ALA A 325 -5.92 -0.83 -13.60
CA ALA A 325 -4.88 -1.80 -13.94
C ALA A 325 -3.58 -1.12 -14.42
N ASP A 326 -3.09 -0.19 -13.59
CA ASP A 326 -1.75 0.40 -13.65
C ASP A 326 -0.65 -0.63 -13.93
N ILE A 327 0.51 -0.21 -14.43
CA ILE A 327 1.72 -1.02 -14.20
C ILE A 327 2.23 -0.70 -12.78
N PRO A 328 2.09 -1.62 -11.81
CA PRO A 328 2.02 -1.23 -10.41
C PRO A 328 3.33 -1.49 -9.65
N ASN A 329 4.41 -1.86 -10.34
CA ASN A 329 5.71 -2.16 -9.74
C ASN A 329 6.80 -1.36 -10.47
N PRO A 330 7.88 -0.93 -9.79
CA PRO A 330 9.02 -0.33 -10.47
C PRO A 330 9.57 -1.32 -11.50
N SER A 331 9.92 -0.83 -12.68
CA SER A 331 10.50 -1.68 -13.72
C SER A 331 11.90 -2.13 -13.32
N ILE A 332 12.19 -3.43 -13.43
CA ILE A 332 13.50 -3.98 -13.10
C ILE A 332 14.38 -4.00 -14.35
N LEU A 333 15.54 -3.35 -14.30
CA LEU A 333 16.58 -3.45 -15.32
C LEU A 333 17.54 -4.60 -14.95
N TYR A 334 17.76 -5.53 -15.88
CA TYR A 334 18.56 -6.72 -15.66
C TYR A 334 19.28 -7.19 -16.92
N ASP A 335 20.25 -8.08 -16.77
CA ASP A 335 20.82 -8.82 -17.91
C ASP A 335 20.09 -10.15 -18.07
N ALA A 336 19.39 -10.29 -19.19
CA ALA A 336 18.77 -11.52 -19.65
C ALA A 336 19.76 -12.37 -20.47
N GLU A 337 19.47 -13.66 -20.57
CA GLU A 337 20.15 -14.60 -21.47
C GLU A 337 19.10 -15.19 -22.39
N VAL A 338 19.12 -14.79 -23.67
CA VAL A 338 18.12 -15.16 -24.68
C VAL A 338 18.85 -15.84 -25.83
N ASN A 339 18.52 -17.11 -26.10
CA ASN A 339 19.19 -17.94 -27.12
C ASN A 339 20.73 -17.96 -26.97
N GLY A 340 21.22 -18.01 -25.73
CA GLY A 340 22.65 -17.98 -25.40
C GLY A 340 23.33 -16.60 -25.52
N GLN A 341 22.62 -15.56 -25.94
CA GLN A 341 23.14 -14.19 -26.02
C GLN A 341 22.71 -13.37 -24.79
N ARG A 342 23.64 -12.58 -24.24
CA ARG A 342 23.30 -11.59 -23.22
C ARG A 342 22.52 -10.44 -23.83
N ARG A 343 21.44 -10.02 -23.18
CA ARG A 343 20.59 -8.91 -23.60
C ARG A 343 20.35 -7.97 -22.43
N LYS A 344 20.56 -6.67 -22.68
CA LYS A 344 20.17 -5.59 -21.77
C LYS A 344 18.66 -5.54 -21.70
N ALA A 345 18.09 -5.97 -20.57
CA ALA A 345 16.67 -6.25 -20.44
C ALA A 345 15.98 -5.37 -19.38
N ILE A 346 14.67 -5.21 -19.54
CA ILE A 346 13.75 -4.56 -18.61
C ILE A 346 12.51 -5.46 -18.42
N ALA A 347 12.03 -5.58 -17.19
CA ALA A 347 10.84 -6.36 -16.85
C ALA A 347 9.79 -5.50 -16.12
N ILE A 348 8.52 -5.72 -16.46
CA ILE A 348 7.36 -5.20 -15.75
C ILE A 348 6.35 -6.33 -15.51
N MET A 349 5.67 -6.32 -14.36
CA MET A 349 4.54 -7.19 -14.11
C MET A 349 3.24 -6.42 -14.33
N ARG A 350 2.29 -7.03 -15.05
CA ARG A 350 0.95 -6.48 -15.21
C ARG A 350 0.07 -6.92 -14.03
N PRO A 351 -0.98 -6.16 -13.63
CA PRO A 351 -1.81 -6.49 -12.45
C PRO A 351 -2.46 -7.87 -12.40
N ASP A 352 -2.59 -8.57 -13.54
CA ASP A 352 -3.05 -9.95 -13.62
C ASP A 352 -1.94 -10.99 -13.28
N GLY A 353 -0.73 -10.55 -12.95
CA GLY A 353 0.38 -11.39 -12.51
C GLY A 353 1.26 -11.91 -13.66
N TYR A 354 1.06 -11.46 -14.90
CA TYR A 354 1.89 -11.81 -16.05
C TYR A 354 3.10 -10.87 -16.17
N MET A 355 4.29 -11.45 -16.39
CA MET A 355 5.53 -10.69 -16.58
C MET A 355 5.81 -10.44 -18.07
N PHE A 356 6.04 -9.17 -18.40
CA PHE A 356 6.47 -8.72 -19.73
C PHE A 356 7.95 -8.33 -19.66
N MET A 357 8.74 -8.78 -20.64
CA MET A 357 10.19 -8.59 -20.66
C MET A 357 10.63 -8.08 -22.04
N PHE A 358 11.44 -7.02 -22.04
CA PHE A 358 11.87 -6.32 -23.26
C PHE A 358 13.38 -6.08 -23.27
N ASP A 359 13.95 -5.94 -24.46
CA ASP A 359 15.26 -5.34 -24.67
C ASP A 359 15.15 -3.84 -24.36
N ARG A 360 15.83 -3.39 -23.29
CA ARG A 360 15.63 -2.03 -22.75
C ARG A 360 16.17 -0.92 -23.64
N ALA A 361 17.06 -1.23 -24.58
CA ALA A 361 17.53 -0.26 -25.56
C ALA A 361 16.50 0.03 -26.66
N THR A 362 15.57 -0.91 -26.93
CA THR A 362 14.74 -0.90 -28.14
C THR A 362 13.24 -1.13 -27.92
N GLY A 363 12.81 -1.56 -26.73
CA GLY A 363 11.42 -1.93 -26.43
C GLY A 363 10.95 -3.22 -27.09
N LYS A 364 11.82 -3.95 -27.82
CA LYS A 364 11.47 -5.22 -28.45
C LYS A 364 11.30 -6.31 -27.40
N SER A 365 10.21 -7.07 -27.43
CA SER A 365 9.98 -8.14 -26.45
C SER A 365 11.04 -9.24 -26.56
N LEU A 366 11.37 -9.86 -25.42
CA LEU A 366 12.29 -11.00 -25.35
C LEU A 366 11.57 -12.34 -25.56
N PHE A 367 10.28 -12.37 -25.24
CA PHE A 367 9.36 -13.47 -25.52
C PHE A 367 8.32 -13.01 -26.56
N PRO A 368 7.76 -13.91 -27.39
CA PRO A 368 6.66 -13.55 -28.27
C PRO A 368 5.48 -13.02 -27.44
N ILE A 369 4.80 -12.02 -27.98
CA ILE A 369 3.55 -11.47 -27.42
C ILE A 369 2.47 -11.68 -28.46
N GLU A 370 1.33 -12.21 -28.03
CA GLU A 370 0.14 -12.40 -28.85
C GLU A 370 -1.02 -11.54 -28.34
N ASP A 371 -1.88 -11.10 -29.24
CA ASP A 371 -3.09 -10.35 -28.89
C ASP A 371 -4.28 -11.30 -28.75
N ARG A 372 -4.81 -11.42 -27.53
CA ARG A 372 -5.95 -12.29 -27.23
C ARG A 372 -7.25 -11.48 -27.18
N PRO A 373 -8.34 -11.95 -27.81
CA PRO A 373 -9.66 -11.32 -27.69
C PRO A 373 -10.13 -11.22 -26.24
N VAL A 374 -10.81 -10.12 -25.92
CA VAL A 374 -11.43 -9.90 -24.60
C VAL A 374 -12.95 -9.65 -24.72
N PRO A 375 -13.74 -9.83 -23.64
CA PRO A 375 -15.18 -9.56 -23.67
C PRO A 375 -15.47 -8.12 -24.13
N GLN A 376 -16.33 -7.99 -25.14
CA GLN A 376 -16.61 -6.70 -25.77
C GLN A 376 -17.81 -5.99 -25.16
N SER A 377 -17.68 -4.69 -24.91
CA SER A 377 -18.79 -3.80 -24.54
C SER A 377 -18.77 -2.58 -25.46
N LYS A 378 -19.80 -2.46 -26.31
CA LYS A 378 -20.00 -1.30 -27.19
C LYS A 378 -20.15 0.01 -26.39
N TYR A 379 -20.76 -0.06 -25.20
CA TYR A 379 -20.94 1.09 -24.32
C TYR A 379 -19.59 1.58 -23.78
N GLN A 380 -18.85 0.71 -23.10
CA GLN A 380 -17.54 1.01 -22.51
C GLN A 380 -16.40 1.10 -23.52
N LYS A 381 -16.67 0.97 -24.84
CA LYS A 381 -15.69 1.10 -25.93
C LYS A 381 -14.43 0.23 -25.77
N THR A 382 -14.61 -0.97 -25.21
CA THR A 382 -13.52 -1.93 -24.88
C THR A 382 -12.56 -2.15 -26.05
N ALA A 383 -11.26 -2.22 -25.77
CA ALA A 383 -10.28 -2.70 -26.74
C ALA A 383 -10.64 -4.10 -27.25
N ALA A 384 -10.38 -4.37 -28.54
CA ALA A 384 -10.68 -5.67 -29.16
C ALA A 384 -9.84 -6.81 -28.55
N THR A 385 -8.59 -6.52 -28.18
CA THR A 385 -7.62 -7.48 -27.66
C THR A 385 -6.75 -6.87 -26.57
N GLN A 386 -6.26 -7.73 -25.68
CA GLN A 386 -5.16 -7.40 -24.76
C GLN A 386 -3.92 -8.23 -25.11
N PRO A 387 -2.70 -7.69 -24.90
CA PRO A 387 -1.48 -8.42 -25.20
C PRO A 387 -1.21 -9.48 -24.13
N TYR A 388 -0.58 -10.59 -24.50
CA TYR A 388 -0.16 -11.64 -23.56
C TYR A 388 1.20 -12.22 -23.96
N PRO A 389 2.15 -12.39 -23.02
CA PRO A 389 3.40 -13.08 -23.28
C PRO A 389 3.13 -14.58 -23.50
N VAL A 390 3.57 -15.11 -24.64
CA VAL A 390 3.33 -16.49 -25.06
C VAL A 390 4.14 -17.46 -24.19
N GLY A 391 3.49 -18.51 -23.68
CA GLY A 391 4.12 -19.55 -22.87
C GLY A 391 4.44 -19.16 -21.42
N ALA A 392 4.10 -17.92 -21.02
CA ALA A 392 4.30 -17.43 -19.66
C ALA A 392 3.25 -17.97 -18.68
N GLU A 393 3.61 -18.01 -17.40
CA GLU A 393 2.71 -18.38 -16.29
C GLU A 393 2.50 -17.18 -15.36
N GLY A 394 1.23 -16.80 -15.13
CA GLY A 394 0.90 -15.75 -14.17
C GLY A 394 1.09 -16.20 -12.73
N ILE A 395 1.45 -15.27 -11.82
CA ILE A 395 1.58 -15.60 -10.40
C ILE A 395 0.22 -15.83 -9.71
N LEU A 396 -0.86 -15.26 -10.23
CA LEU A 396 -2.22 -15.39 -9.68
C LEU A 396 -2.93 -16.69 -10.15
N PRO A 397 -3.98 -17.15 -9.46
CA PRO A 397 -4.71 -18.36 -9.87
C PRO A 397 -5.54 -18.16 -11.14
N GLU A 398 -5.31 -19.04 -12.12
CA GLU A 398 -6.07 -19.13 -13.36
C GLU A 398 -7.54 -19.53 -13.14
N CYS A 399 -8.41 -19.19 -14.10
CA CYS A 399 -9.88 -19.35 -13.97
C CYS A 399 -10.36 -20.70 -13.41
N PRO A 400 -9.81 -21.88 -13.77
CA PRO A 400 -10.25 -23.16 -13.22
C PRO A 400 -10.21 -23.24 -11.69
N TYR A 401 -9.34 -22.49 -11.02
CA TYR A 401 -9.26 -22.41 -9.55
C TYR A 401 -10.55 -21.89 -8.91
N TRP A 402 -11.30 -21.04 -9.62
CA TRP A 402 -12.44 -20.29 -9.07
C TRP A 402 -13.81 -20.95 -9.31
N LYS A 403 -13.90 -21.97 -10.16
CA LYS A 403 -15.18 -22.52 -10.66
C LYS A 403 -16.11 -23.06 -9.56
N ASP A 404 -15.53 -23.69 -8.54
CA ASP A 404 -16.18 -24.26 -7.36
C ASP A 404 -16.39 -23.25 -6.22
N LYS A 405 -15.92 -22.01 -6.39
CA LYS A 405 -15.86 -20.99 -5.32
C LYS A 405 -16.91 -19.90 -5.46
N ILE A 406 -17.74 -19.93 -6.50
CA ILE A 406 -18.75 -18.92 -6.81
C ILE A 406 -19.98 -19.04 -5.89
N PRO A 407 -20.39 -17.97 -5.18
CA PRO A 407 -21.63 -17.96 -4.41
C PRO A 407 -22.89 -18.08 -5.29
N ALA A 408 -23.99 -18.55 -4.71
CA ALA A 408 -25.27 -18.64 -5.41
C ALA A 408 -25.72 -17.28 -5.96
N GLY A 409 -26.32 -17.28 -7.15
CA GLY A 409 -26.73 -16.05 -7.85
C GLY A 409 -25.63 -15.33 -8.65
N PHE A 410 -24.37 -15.77 -8.56
CA PHE A 410 -23.24 -15.22 -9.33
C PHE A 410 -22.77 -16.14 -10.46
N VAL A 411 -22.15 -15.55 -11.49
CA VAL A 411 -21.55 -16.25 -12.64
C VAL A 411 -20.07 -15.88 -12.74
N LEU A 412 -19.21 -16.85 -13.02
CA LEU A 412 -17.77 -16.62 -13.24
C LEU A 412 -17.49 -16.22 -14.70
N SER A 413 -16.91 -15.04 -14.90
CA SER A 413 -16.19 -14.72 -16.13
C SER A 413 -14.71 -15.07 -15.97
N CYS A 414 -14.18 -15.89 -16.89
CA CYS A 414 -12.77 -16.25 -16.93
C CYS A 414 -11.85 -15.14 -17.47
N SER A 415 -12.35 -13.93 -17.70
CA SER A 415 -11.55 -12.81 -18.19
C SER A 415 -11.26 -11.79 -17.10
N ASN A 416 -9.97 -11.52 -16.85
CA ASN A 416 -9.53 -10.40 -16.01
C ASN A 416 -10.00 -9.03 -16.56
N TRP A 417 -10.26 -9.00 -17.88
CA TRP A 417 -10.73 -7.87 -18.68
C TRP A 417 -12.25 -7.89 -18.88
N GLN A 418 -13.00 -8.50 -17.96
CA GLN A 418 -14.45 -8.38 -17.95
C GLN A 418 -14.84 -6.90 -17.72
N PRO A 419 -15.58 -6.25 -18.63
CA PRO A 419 -16.03 -4.87 -18.43
C PRO A 419 -17.00 -4.77 -17.24
N PHE A 420 -17.06 -3.59 -16.62
CA PHE A 420 -18.00 -3.33 -15.53
C PHE A 420 -19.43 -3.11 -16.05
N SER A 421 -20.39 -3.67 -15.33
CA SER A 421 -21.83 -3.54 -15.59
C SER A 421 -22.41 -2.30 -14.92
N MET A 422 -23.44 -1.73 -15.53
CA MET A 422 -24.09 -0.49 -15.09
C MET A 422 -25.38 -0.71 -14.29
N PRO A 423 -25.58 0.00 -13.17
CA PRO A 423 -26.87 0.18 -12.53
C PRO A 423 -27.50 1.56 -12.85
N PRO A 424 -28.84 1.70 -12.80
CA PRO A 424 -29.89 0.81 -13.31
C PRO A 424 -30.57 1.44 -14.57
N PRO A 425 -31.47 0.75 -15.29
CA PRO A 425 -31.83 -0.67 -15.24
C PRO A 425 -31.45 -1.42 -16.54
N SER A 426 -30.93 -2.64 -16.38
CA SER A 426 -31.09 -3.69 -17.39
C SER A 426 -31.82 -4.86 -16.75
N SER A 427 -32.61 -5.62 -17.51
CA SER A 427 -33.45 -6.71 -17.02
C SER A 427 -32.68 -7.96 -16.54
N ASP A 428 -31.38 -7.82 -16.33
CA ASP A 428 -30.45 -8.82 -15.84
C ASP A 428 -29.27 -8.07 -15.20
N PRO A 429 -29.25 -7.88 -13.86
CA PRO A 429 -28.06 -7.42 -13.18
C PRO A 429 -26.99 -8.50 -13.31
N GLN A 430 -26.11 -8.37 -14.29
CA GLN A 430 -25.03 -9.32 -14.54
C GLN A 430 -24.16 -9.50 -13.28
N ASN A 431 -24.47 -10.53 -12.49
CA ASN A 431 -23.78 -10.91 -11.26
C ASN A 431 -22.44 -11.59 -11.57
N VAL A 432 -21.64 -10.93 -12.40
CA VAL A 432 -20.41 -11.47 -12.91
C VAL A 432 -19.27 -11.21 -11.92
N LEU A 433 -18.78 -12.30 -11.34
CA LEU A 433 -17.49 -12.34 -10.69
C LEU A 433 -16.42 -12.62 -11.74
N ALA A 434 -15.35 -11.84 -11.73
CA ALA A 434 -14.14 -12.11 -12.53
C ALA A 434 -12.90 -11.99 -11.64
N PRO A 435 -11.78 -12.66 -11.95
CA PRO A 435 -10.56 -12.49 -11.20
C PRO A 435 -10.12 -11.03 -11.19
N GLY A 436 -9.56 -10.60 -10.06
CA GLY A 436 -9.09 -9.24 -9.85
C GLY A 436 -7.74 -8.95 -10.51
N VAL A 437 -7.53 -7.70 -10.87
CA VAL A 437 -6.23 -7.12 -11.23
C VAL A 437 -5.56 -6.61 -9.96
N THR A 438 -4.72 -7.45 -9.36
CA THR A 438 -4.40 -7.39 -7.92
C THR A 438 -2.95 -7.69 -7.55
N VAL A 439 -2.05 -7.80 -8.52
CA VAL A 439 -0.67 -7.31 -8.29
C VAL A 439 -0.76 -5.78 -8.17
N ARG A 440 -0.16 -5.23 -7.13
CA ARG A 440 -0.20 -3.80 -6.77
C ARG A 440 1.20 -3.36 -6.31
N PHE A 441 1.29 -2.14 -5.76
CA PHE A 441 2.48 -1.33 -5.39
C PHE A 441 3.71 -1.97 -4.71
N VAL A 442 3.67 -3.25 -4.39
CA VAL A 442 4.74 -3.98 -3.72
C VAL A 442 5.92 -4.14 -4.69
N PRO A 443 7.10 -3.51 -4.47
CA PRO A 443 8.19 -3.61 -5.43
C PRO A 443 8.71 -5.05 -5.50
N MET A 444 9.13 -5.48 -6.69
CA MET A 444 9.72 -6.81 -6.91
C MET A 444 11.21 -6.82 -6.55
N ALA A 445 11.80 -8.00 -6.35
CA ALA A 445 13.25 -8.18 -6.33
C ALA A 445 13.69 -9.14 -7.44
N TYR A 446 14.95 -9.07 -7.87
CA TYR A 446 15.52 -9.98 -8.87
C TYR A 446 16.87 -10.53 -8.39
N SER A 447 17.04 -11.85 -8.36
CA SER A 447 18.33 -12.46 -8.04
C SER A 447 19.11 -12.78 -9.30
N GLN A 448 20.31 -12.21 -9.41
CA GLN A 448 21.25 -12.53 -10.49
C GLN A 448 21.80 -13.97 -10.41
N GLN A 449 21.67 -14.66 -9.26
CA GLN A 449 22.11 -16.04 -9.09
C GLN A 449 21.06 -17.05 -9.57
N THR A 450 19.80 -16.87 -9.17
CA THR A 450 18.71 -17.77 -9.59
C THR A 450 18.14 -17.39 -10.94
N ARG A 451 18.30 -16.13 -11.36
CA ARG A 451 17.63 -15.49 -12.51
C ARG A 451 16.10 -15.39 -12.32
N TYR A 452 15.64 -15.40 -11.07
CA TYR A 452 14.23 -15.28 -10.72
C TYR A 452 13.87 -13.87 -10.26
N PHE A 453 12.68 -13.42 -10.67
CA PHE A 453 11.96 -12.30 -10.07
C PHE A 453 11.11 -12.78 -8.90
N TYR A 454 11.07 -12.06 -7.79
CA TYR A 454 10.23 -12.35 -6.62
C TYR A 454 9.16 -11.28 -6.50
N ALA A 455 7.89 -11.70 -6.55
CA ALA A 455 6.74 -10.81 -6.66
C ALA A 455 5.57 -11.26 -5.78
N PHE A 456 4.83 -10.28 -5.28
CA PHE A 456 3.61 -10.48 -4.47
C PHE A 456 2.36 -10.09 -5.25
N GLY A 457 1.24 -10.75 -4.95
CA GLY A 457 -0.09 -10.39 -5.46
C GLY A 457 -1.20 -10.86 -4.53
N ILE A 458 -2.46 -10.54 -4.84
CA ILE A 458 -3.62 -11.04 -4.09
C ILE A 458 -4.54 -11.82 -5.04
N ALA A 459 -4.72 -13.11 -4.80
CA ALA A 459 -5.77 -13.89 -5.44
C ALA A 459 -7.14 -13.41 -4.94
N SER A 460 -7.98 -12.89 -5.85
CA SER A 460 -9.34 -12.45 -5.53
C SER A 460 -10.25 -12.54 -6.75
N LEU A 461 -11.57 -12.67 -6.50
CA LEU A 461 -12.60 -12.31 -7.47
C LEU A 461 -13.16 -10.93 -7.12
N ARG A 462 -13.68 -10.22 -8.13
CA ARG A 462 -14.37 -8.93 -8.01
C ARG A 462 -15.71 -8.99 -8.72
N TRP A 463 -16.75 -8.45 -8.08
CA TRP A 463 -18.02 -8.19 -8.74
C TRP A 463 -17.83 -7.01 -9.70
N ARG A 464 -18.05 -7.24 -11.00
CA ARG A 464 -17.80 -6.25 -12.04
C ARG A 464 -19.02 -5.35 -12.24
N ARG A 465 -19.31 -4.50 -11.25
CA ARG A 465 -20.30 -3.39 -11.31
C ARG A 465 -19.63 -2.05 -11.03
N ARG A 466 -20.01 -0.99 -11.75
CA ARG A 466 -19.61 0.42 -11.46
C ARG A 466 -20.80 1.22 -10.93
N ALA A 467 -20.60 2.42 -10.42
CA ALA A 467 -21.70 3.35 -10.12
C ALA A 467 -22.17 4.03 -11.41
N ALA A 468 -23.29 4.76 -11.39
CA ALA A 468 -23.70 5.55 -12.56
C ALA A 468 -22.73 6.72 -12.82
N ASP A 469 -22.35 7.47 -11.77
CA ASP A 469 -21.32 8.52 -11.84
C ASP A 469 -19.99 7.92 -12.33
N GLU A 470 -19.50 8.46 -13.44
CA GLU A 470 -18.29 8.03 -14.15
C GLU A 470 -17.03 8.12 -13.26
N TYR A 471 -17.02 9.07 -12.32
CA TYR A 471 -15.86 9.37 -11.46
C TYR A 471 -16.01 8.83 -10.03
N TYR A 472 -17.05 8.04 -9.75
CA TYR A 472 -17.15 7.29 -8.50
C TYR A 472 -16.16 6.12 -8.51
N PHE A 473 -15.21 6.14 -7.59
CA PHE A 473 -14.10 5.19 -7.52
C PHE A 473 -14.13 4.46 -6.18
N GLY A 474 -14.74 3.27 -6.14
CA GLY A 474 -14.84 2.49 -4.91
C GLY A 474 -15.30 1.06 -5.14
N GLY A 475 -15.21 0.24 -4.08
CA GLY A 475 -15.85 -1.07 -4.05
C GLY A 475 -17.36 -0.93 -3.98
N ILE A 476 -18.08 -1.63 -4.85
CA ILE A 476 -19.54 -1.60 -4.96
C ILE A 476 -20.11 -2.98 -4.65
N GLY A 477 -21.17 -2.98 -3.83
CA GLY A 477 -21.85 -4.18 -3.38
C GLY A 477 -21.02 -5.05 -2.43
N ARG A 478 -21.70 -6.01 -1.79
CA ARG A 478 -21.11 -7.07 -0.98
C ARG A 478 -21.42 -8.41 -1.65
N VAL A 479 -20.55 -9.39 -1.47
CA VAL A 479 -20.72 -10.73 -2.05
C VAL A 479 -20.60 -11.76 -0.92
N PRO A 480 -21.67 -12.54 -0.63
CA PRO A 480 -21.68 -13.53 0.45
C PRO A 480 -20.47 -14.47 0.43
N GLY A 481 -19.78 -14.57 1.56
CA GLY A 481 -18.63 -15.47 1.76
C GLY A 481 -17.43 -15.26 0.81
N LEU A 482 -17.39 -14.18 0.01
CA LEU A 482 -16.32 -14.00 -0.97
C LEU A 482 -14.97 -13.63 -0.33
N GLN A 483 -15.00 -12.87 0.76
CA GLN A 483 -13.79 -12.42 1.47
C GLN A 483 -12.94 -13.62 1.93
N ALA A 484 -13.59 -14.67 2.45
CA ALA A 484 -12.97 -15.90 2.95
C ALA A 484 -12.24 -16.73 1.87
N LYS A 485 -12.46 -16.41 0.58
CA LYS A 485 -11.89 -17.12 -0.57
C LYS A 485 -10.68 -16.38 -1.18
N GLN A 486 -10.28 -15.25 -0.60
CA GLN A 486 -9.15 -14.43 -1.07
C GLN A 486 -7.89 -14.71 -0.25
N PHE A 487 -6.73 -14.64 -0.90
CA PHE A 487 -5.43 -14.91 -0.28
C PHE A 487 -4.32 -14.13 -0.98
N GLY A 488 -3.25 -13.83 -0.27
CA GLY A 488 -2.01 -13.32 -0.85
C GLY A 488 -1.24 -14.42 -1.57
N VAL A 489 -0.41 -14.04 -2.53
CA VAL A 489 0.54 -14.92 -3.21
C VAL A 489 1.93 -14.32 -3.11
N PHE A 490 2.94 -15.15 -2.85
CA PHE A 490 4.34 -14.82 -3.06
C PHE A 490 4.97 -15.85 -4.00
N ALA A 491 5.60 -15.40 -5.09
CA ALA A 491 6.08 -16.28 -6.14
C ALA A 491 7.44 -15.85 -6.70
N ALA A 492 8.17 -16.84 -7.22
CA ALA A 492 9.33 -16.66 -8.07
C ALA A 492 8.99 -16.94 -9.54
N VAL A 493 9.34 -16.03 -10.44
CA VAL A 493 9.20 -16.17 -11.90
C VAL A 493 10.58 -16.24 -12.54
N ASP A 494 10.86 -17.30 -13.29
CA ASP A 494 12.14 -17.48 -14.01
C ASP A 494 12.23 -16.57 -15.25
N SER A 495 13.22 -15.69 -15.28
CA SER A 495 13.47 -14.78 -16.42
C SER A 495 13.88 -15.50 -17.72
N LYS A 496 14.38 -16.75 -17.66
CA LYS A 496 14.76 -17.51 -18.86
C LYS A 496 13.57 -18.17 -19.56
N THR A 497 12.54 -18.56 -18.82
CA THR A 497 11.39 -19.32 -19.34
C THR A 497 10.06 -18.56 -19.24
N ASN A 498 10.01 -17.47 -18.47
CA ASN A 498 8.81 -16.72 -18.08
C ASN A 498 7.76 -17.56 -17.33
N LYS A 499 8.22 -18.57 -16.58
CA LYS A 499 7.38 -19.51 -15.82
C LYS A 499 7.53 -19.36 -14.32
N VAL A 500 6.55 -19.84 -13.56
CA VAL A 500 6.60 -19.80 -12.09
C VAL A 500 7.52 -20.92 -11.60
N ALA A 501 8.68 -20.54 -11.06
CA ALA A 501 9.64 -21.49 -10.47
C ALA A 501 9.13 -22.05 -9.13
N TRP A 502 8.47 -21.21 -8.32
CA TRP A 502 7.72 -21.61 -7.13
C TRP A 502 6.69 -20.54 -6.77
N LYS A 503 5.61 -20.92 -6.09
CA LYS A 503 4.62 -20.00 -5.51
C LYS A 503 4.08 -20.50 -4.19
N LYS A 504 3.66 -19.56 -3.34
CA LYS A 504 3.08 -19.79 -2.02
C LYS A 504 1.80 -18.98 -1.84
N GLU A 505 0.79 -19.61 -1.26
CA GLU A 505 -0.41 -18.92 -0.75
C GLU A 505 -0.11 -18.38 0.65
N ILE A 506 -0.57 -17.16 0.93
CA ILE A 506 -0.40 -16.44 2.19
C ILE A 506 -1.80 -16.01 2.66
N PRO A 507 -2.26 -16.38 3.88
CA PRO A 507 -3.52 -15.86 4.42
C PRO A 507 -3.56 -14.33 4.39
N LEU A 508 -4.69 -13.71 4.05
CA LEU A 508 -4.76 -12.23 4.00
C LEU A 508 -4.42 -11.57 5.34
N SER A 509 -4.70 -12.23 6.46
CA SER A 509 -4.29 -11.84 7.82
C SER A 509 -2.77 -11.81 8.05
N LYS A 510 -1.98 -12.50 7.21
CA LYS A 510 -0.51 -12.49 7.20
C LYS A 510 0.10 -11.73 6.01
N TYR A 511 -0.69 -11.39 5.00
CA TYR A 511 -0.20 -10.72 3.80
C TYR A 511 0.12 -9.25 4.09
N THR A 512 1.41 -8.90 4.02
CA THR A 512 1.86 -7.50 4.08
C THR A 512 2.03 -6.92 2.67
N ARG A 513 2.03 -5.59 2.59
CA ARG A 513 2.17 -4.84 1.34
C ARG A 513 3.57 -4.22 1.21
N VAL A 514 4.61 -5.03 1.45
CA VAL A 514 6.01 -4.61 1.37
C VAL A 514 6.83 -5.58 0.53
N GLY A 515 7.81 -5.04 -0.21
CA GLY A 515 8.58 -5.81 -1.18
C GLY A 515 9.63 -6.74 -0.55
N PRO A 516 10.12 -7.74 -1.32
CA PRO A 516 11.20 -8.60 -0.87
C PRO A 516 12.58 -7.97 -1.07
N LEU A 517 13.59 -8.64 -0.51
CA LEU A 517 15.02 -8.40 -0.71
C LEU A 517 15.65 -9.71 -1.19
N ALA A 518 16.40 -9.70 -2.28
CA ALA A 518 17.20 -10.85 -2.70
C ALA A 518 18.67 -10.65 -2.31
N THR A 519 19.40 -11.72 -1.95
CA THR A 519 20.84 -11.62 -1.65
C THR A 519 21.68 -12.69 -2.36
N ALA A 520 22.96 -12.39 -2.54
CA ALA A 520 23.97 -13.32 -3.04
C ALA A 520 24.29 -14.47 -2.07
N GLY A 521 23.73 -14.46 -0.85
CA GLY A 521 23.74 -15.60 0.06
C GLY A 521 22.79 -16.73 -0.32
N GLY A 522 22.06 -16.60 -1.45
CA GLY A 522 21.04 -17.57 -1.88
C GLY A 522 19.72 -17.42 -1.13
N LEU A 523 19.45 -16.22 -0.57
CA LEU A 523 18.30 -15.94 0.29
C LEU A 523 17.38 -14.88 -0.32
N VAL A 524 16.10 -14.94 0.06
CA VAL A 524 15.12 -13.89 -0.13
C VAL A 524 14.48 -13.57 1.23
N PHE A 525 14.46 -12.29 1.61
CA PHE A 525 13.82 -11.82 2.85
C PHE A 525 12.55 -11.03 2.55
N HIS A 526 11.52 -11.19 3.38
CA HIS A 526 10.34 -10.33 3.42
C HIS A 526 9.75 -10.28 4.83
N GLN A 527 8.91 -9.29 5.10
CA GLN A 527 8.08 -9.29 6.31
C GLN A 527 6.74 -10.00 6.08
N THR A 528 6.01 -10.24 7.16
CA THR A 528 4.60 -10.64 7.17
C THR A 528 3.79 -9.69 8.06
N ALA A 529 2.47 -9.62 7.85
CA ALA A 529 1.60 -8.73 8.61
C ALA A 529 1.44 -9.13 10.10
N ASP A 530 1.81 -10.37 10.45
CA ASP A 530 1.90 -10.86 11.84
C ASP A 530 3.29 -10.65 12.48
N GLY A 531 4.11 -9.77 11.88
CA GLY A 531 5.31 -9.21 12.51
C GLY A 531 6.59 -10.05 12.37
N PHE A 532 6.57 -11.13 11.60
CA PHE A 532 7.81 -11.85 11.27
C PHE A 532 8.60 -11.11 10.19
N LEU A 533 9.93 -11.16 10.32
CA LEU A 533 10.86 -11.08 9.20
C LEU A 533 11.26 -12.52 8.87
N GLU A 534 10.92 -12.98 7.66
CA GLU A 534 11.21 -14.33 7.17
C GLU A 534 12.40 -14.31 6.21
N GLY A 535 13.23 -15.34 6.27
CA GLY A 535 14.34 -15.61 5.35
C GLY A 535 14.12 -16.94 4.64
N LEU A 536 14.01 -16.91 3.32
CA LEU A 536 13.67 -18.04 2.46
C LEU A 536 14.85 -18.42 1.58
N ASP A 537 14.98 -19.71 1.26
CA ASP A 537 15.83 -20.19 0.16
C ASP A 537 15.30 -19.63 -1.16
N ALA A 538 16.13 -18.85 -1.85
CA ALA A 538 15.79 -18.18 -3.10
C ALA A 538 15.34 -19.13 -4.22
N LYS A 539 15.88 -20.36 -4.26
CA LYS A 539 15.58 -21.34 -5.31
C LYS A 539 14.31 -22.13 -5.06
N THR A 540 13.94 -22.36 -3.81
CA THR A 540 12.85 -23.28 -3.44
C THR A 540 11.67 -22.60 -2.74
N GLY A 541 11.84 -21.35 -2.29
CA GLY A 541 10.86 -20.62 -1.48
C GLY A 541 10.69 -21.21 -0.07
N LYS A 542 11.50 -22.19 0.34
CA LYS A 542 11.41 -22.77 1.69
C LYS A 542 11.85 -21.73 2.72
N ILE A 543 11.05 -21.52 3.78
CA ILE A 543 11.48 -20.71 4.93
C ILE A 543 12.59 -21.47 5.64
N VAL A 544 13.74 -20.81 5.81
CA VAL A 544 14.94 -21.36 6.46
C VAL A 544 15.31 -20.58 7.73
N TRP A 545 14.70 -19.42 7.94
CA TRP A 545 14.86 -18.58 9.12
C TRP A 545 13.64 -17.68 9.30
N GLU A 546 13.30 -17.35 10.54
CA GLU A 546 12.23 -16.43 10.91
C GLU A 546 12.61 -15.68 12.20
N PHE A 547 12.13 -14.45 12.35
CA PHE A 547 12.31 -13.66 13.57
C PHE A 547 11.09 -12.78 13.82
N GLN A 548 10.52 -12.87 15.02
CA GLN A 548 9.38 -12.06 15.43
C GLN A 548 9.83 -10.68 15.94
N THR A 549 9.41 -9.63 15.24
CA THR A 549 9.77 -8.23 15.54
C THR A 549 8.94 -7.63 16.66
N GLY A 550 7.78 -8.22 17.00
CA GLY A 550 6.84 -7.75 18.01
C GLY A 550 5.81 -6.74 17.52
N PHE A 551 5.78 -6.42 16.22
CA PHE A 551 4.90 -5.40 15.65
C PHE A 551 4.11 -5.95 14.46
N ALA A 552 2.78 -5.95 14.56
CA ALA A 552 1.89 -6.35 13.48
C ALA A 552 1.57 -5.18 12.53
N GLY A 553 1.11 -5.51 11.33
CA GLY A 553 0.61 -4.55 10.35
C GLY A 553 1.70 -3.92 9.49
N VAL A 554 2.06 -2.67 9.79
CA VAL A 554 2.91 -1.84 8.92
C VAL A 554 4.39 -2.09 9.19
N GLY A 555 5.15 -2.29 8.12
CA GLY A 555 6.61 -2.30 8.10
C GLY A 555 7.09 -1.89 6.70
N SER A 556 8.32 -2.22 6.34
CA SER A 556 8.92 -1.86 5.05
C SER A 556 9.57 -3.03 4.32
N ALA A 557 9.94 -2.80 3.06
CA ALA A 557 10.69 -3.77 2.29
C ALA A 557 12.12 -3.89 2.86
N PRO A 558 12.61 -5.08 3.24
CA PRO A 558 13.94 -5.22 3.83
C PRO A 558 15.07 -4.74 2.90
N ILE A 559 16.20 -4.38 3.51
CA ILE A 559 17.45 -4.02 2.81
C ILE A 559 18.65 -4.75 3.43
N SER A 560 19.78 -4.80 2.72
CA SER A 560 21.06 -5.27 3.27
C SER A 560 22.18 -4.26 2.99
N TYR A 561 23.08 -4.11 3.94
CA TYR A 561 24.25 -3.23 3.88
C TYR A 561 25.43 -3.86 4.62
N GLU A 562 26.63 -3.29 4.48
CA GLU A 562 27.81 -3.70 5.24
C GLU A 562 28.38 -2.53 6.03
N LEU A 563 28.64 -2.74 7.32
CA LEU A 563 29.28 -1.76 8.18
C LEU A 563 30.35 -2.44 9.05
N ASP A 564 31.53 -1.84 9.12
CA ASP A 564 32.71 -2.38 9.81
C ASP A 564 33.04 -3.85 9.43
N GLY A 565 32.84 -4.19 8.16
CA GLY A 565 33.07 -5.55 7.64
C GLY A 565 32.02 -6.58 8.07
N GLN A 566 30.90 -6.18 8.67
CA GLN A 566 29.78 -7.05 9.03
C GLN A 566 28.57 -6.76 8.14
N GLN A 567 27.96 -7.81 7.57
CA GLN A 567 26.70 -7.68 6.85
C GLN A 567 25.53 -7.52 7.83
N TYR A 568 24.64 -6.59 7.50
CA TYR A 568 23.38 -6.35 8.18
C TYR A 568 22.18 -6.58 7.25
N ILE A 569 21.04 -6.95 7.82
CA ILE A 569 19.69 -6.79 7.24
C ILE A 569 18.97 -5.73 8.07
N ALA A 570 18.23 -4.79 7.46
CA ALA A 570 17.43 -3.82 8.20
C ALA A 570 16.03 -3.63 7.61
N VAL A 571 15.08 -3.26 8.46
CA VAL A 571 13.66 -3.07 8.12
C VAL A 571 12.95 -2.24 9.19
N SER A 572 11.89 -1.49 8.84
CA SER A 572 10.97 -0.93 9.83
C SER A 572 9.95 -1.98 10.26
N ALA A 573 9.56 -2.00 11.53
CA ALA A 573 8.45 -2.81 12.02
C ALA A 573 7.64 -1.97 13.02
N GLY A 574 6.40 -1.65 12.68
CA GLY A 574 5.61 -0.68 13.42
C GLY A 574 6.36 0.66 13.56
N PRO A 575 6.57 1.16 14.80
CA PRO A 575 7.16 2.47 15.06
C PRO A 575 8.69 2.45 15.28
N VAL A 576 9.40 1.40 14.89
CA VAL A 576 10.87 1.29 15.09
C VAL A 576 11.58 0.76 13.85
N MET A 577 12.88 1.08 13.73
CA MET A 577 13.82 0.37 12.87
C MET A 577 14.41 -0.83 13.62
N TRP A 578 14.53 -1.96 12.92
CA TRP A 578 15.34 -3.10 13.33
C TRP A 578 16.53 -3.26 12.39
N ALA A 579 17.66 -3.70 12.96
CA ALA A 579 18.73 -4.31 12.18
C ALA A 579 19.14 -5.66 12.77
N PHE A 580 19.65 -6.53 11.90
CA PHE A 580 20.00 -7.92 12.18
C PHE A 580 21.40 -8.21 11.64
N LYS A 581 22.18 -9.01 12.38
CA LYS A 581 23.47 -9.55 11.91
C LYS A 581 23.72 -10.95 12.46
N LEU A 582 24.74 -11.63 11.92
CA LEU A 582 25.22 -12.89 12.51
C LEU A 582 25.63 -12.66 13.96
N ASP A 583 25.16 -13.53 14.86
CA ASP A 583 25.42 -13.49 16.30
C ASP A 583 24.98 -12.18 16.98
N GLY A 584 23.94 -11.53 16.45
CA GLY A 584 23.23 -10.44 17.13
C GLY A 584 22.71 -10.88 18.51
N THR A 585 22.73 -9.96 19.48
CA THR A 585 22.40 -10.24 20.88
C THR A 585 20.96 -9.86 21.27
N VAL A 586 20.26 -9.09 20.44
CA VAL A 586 18.87 -8.70 20.67
C VAL A 586 17.95 -9.86 20.29
N LYS A 587 17.15 -10.29 21.27
CA LYS A 587 16.20 -11.40 21.14
C LYS A 587 14.94 -10.96 20.39
N ALA A 588 14.24 -11.91 19.80
CA ALA A 588 12.90 -11.70 19.27
C ALA A 588 11.96 -11.22 20.38
N LEU A 589 11.02 -10.35 20.03
CA LEU A 589 9.94 -9.96 20.92
C LEU A 589 8.83 -11.03 20.88
N PRO A 590 7.93 -11.07 21.88
CA PRO A 590 6.72 -11.88 21.80
C PRO A 590 5.92 -11.55 20.52
N ALA A 591 5.19 -12.54 20.00
CA ALA A 591 4.27 -12.27 18.90
C ALA A 591 3.21 -11.25 19.33
N PRO A 592 2.90 -10.24 18.52
CA PRO A 592 1.83 -9.30 18.81
C PRO A 592 0.48 -10.04 18.82
N GLU A 593 -0.44 -9.61 19.69
CA GLU A 593 -1.82 -10.05 19.59
C GLU A 593 -2.42 -9.50 18.29
N LEU A 594 -2.86 -10.41 17.41
CA LEU A 594 -3.49 -10.03 16.16
C LEU A 594 -4.98 -9.78 16.40
N PRO A 595 -5.60 -8.81 15.70
CA PRO A 595 -7.05 -8.76 15.60
C PRO A 595 -7.60 -10.12 15.15
N ALA A 596 -8.80 -10.48 15.62
CA ALA A 596 -9.47 -11.69 15.18
C ALA A 596 -9.52 -11.75 13.63
N ASP A 597 -9.24 -12.92 13.06
CA ASP A 597 -9.18 -13.10 11.60
C ASP A 597 -10.58 -13.12 10.98
N THR A 598 -11.20 -11.94 10.94
CA THR A 598 -12.51 -11.69 10.34
C THR A 598 -12.50 -11.81 8.81
N SER A 599 -11.35 -12.09 8.17
CA SER A 599 -11.31 -12.33 6.73
C SER A 599 -12.14 -13.56 6.32
N LYS A 600 -12.42 -14.45 7.27
CA LYS A 600 -13.25 -15.65 7.09
C LYS A 600 -14.72 -15.45 7.45
N ASP A 601 -15.09 -14.32 8.05
CA ASP A 601 -16.47 -14.05 8.46
C ASP A 601 -17.33 -13.67 7.25
N GLU A 602 -18.54 -14.22 7.18
CA GLU A 602 -19.51 -13.88 6.13
C GLU A 602 -20.07 -12.45 6.28
N PHE A 603 -20.16 -11.96 7.52
CA PHE A 603 -20.71 -10.65 7.88
C PHE A 603 -19.68 -9.76 8.57
N VAL A 604 -19.00 -8.93 7.78
CA VAL A 604 -18.01 -7.94 8.24
C VAL A 604 -18.51 -6.50 8.14
N GLY A 605 -18.07 -5.63 9.06
CA GLY A 605 -18.44 -4.20 9.12
C GLY A 605 -19.18 -3.82 10.41
N PRO A 606 -19.55 -2.54 10.57
CA PRO A 606 -20.23 -2.04 11.77
C PRO A 606 -21.61 -2.70 11.95
N ILE A 607 -22.07 -2.75 13.20
CA ILE A 607 -23.42 -3.17 13.59
C ILE A 607 -24.15 -1.91 14.05
N VAL A 608 -25.31 -1.62 13.45
CA VAL A 608 -26.11 -0.43 13.76
C VAL A 608 -27.27 -0.78 14.67
N GLU A 609 -27.50 0.02 15.70
CA GLU A 609 -28.62 -0.14 16.63
C GLU A 609 -29.86 0.58 16.06
N THR A 610 -30.71 -0.14 15.34
CA THR A 610 -31.92 0.41 14.69
C THR A 610 -32.98 -0.69 14.54
N ASP A 611 -34.25 -0.32 14.52
CA ASP A 611 -35.36 -1.20 14.14
C ASP A 611 -35.86 -0.93 12.71
N GLN A 612 -35.23 -0.03 11.96
CA GLN A 612 -35.53 0.29 10.56
C GLN A 612 -34.36 -0.14 9.65
N ILE A 613 -34.72 -0.77 8.52
CA ILE A 613 -33.79 -1.28 7.49
C ILE A 613 -34.34 -0.90 6.10
N ASP A 614 -33.59 -0.10 5.36
CA ASP A 614 -33.86 0.24 3.96
C ASP A 614 -33.48 -0.93 3.02
N THR A 615 -34.24 -1.12 1.93
CA THR A 615 -33.89 -2.11 0.88
C THR A 615 -32.84 -1.58 -0.12
N MET A 616 -32.60 -0.28 -0.19
CA MET A 616 -31.64 0.33 -1.10
C MET A 616 -30.59 1.16 -0.33
N THR A 617 -29.31 0.97 -0.65
CA THR A 617 -28.20 1.72 -0.02
C THR A 617 -27.79 2.91 -0.88
N LEU A 618 -27.77 4.11 -0.29
CA LEU A 618 -27.04 5.26 -0.83
C LEU A 618 -25.60 5.26 -0.29
N TYR A 619 -24.65 4.82 -1.11
CA TYR A 619 -23.23 5.00 -0.84
C TYR A 619 -22.80 6.42 -1.18
N THR A 620 -22.20 7.10 -0.21
CA THR A 620 -21.55 8.41 -0.39
C THR A 620 -20.04 8.24 -0.43
N GLN A 621 -19.40 8.87 -1.41
CA GLN A 621 -17.96 8.97 -1.50
C GLN A 621 -17.57 10.45 -1.35
N ASN A 622 -17.13 10.79 -0.14
CA ASN A 622 -16.48 12.07 0.20
C ASN A 622 -14.95 12.02 0.05
N LEU A 623 -14.44 10.94 -0.53
CA LEU A 623 -13.05 10.83 -0.89
C LEU A 623 -12.71 11.92 -1.93
N TRP A 624 -11.63 12.66 -1.65
CA TRP A 624 -10.73 13.20 -2.67
C TRP A 624 -11.13 14.53 -3.35
N LYS A 625 -11.82 15.44 -2.63
CA LYS A 625 -11.99 16.88 -2.98
C LYS A 625 -12.56 17.19 -4.39
N SER A 626 -13.05 16.20 -5.13
CA SER A 626 -13.67 16.31 -6.47
C SER A 626 -15.20 16.46 -6.42
N GLY A 627 -15.70 16.92 -5.27
CA GLY A 627 -17.12 16.91 -4.88
C GLY A 627 -17.53 15.63 -4.15
N THR A 628 -18.68 15.64 -3.47
CA THR A 628 -19.30 14.41 -2.98
C THR A 628 -19.86 13.62 -4.16
N ARG A 629 -19.45 12.35 -4.26
CA ARG A 629 -19.91 11.41 -5.28
C ARG A 629 -20.92 10.45 -4.68
N TYR A 630 -21.87 9.98 -5.49
CA TYR A 630 -22.97 9.15 -5.02
C TYR A 630 -23.09 7.87 -5.85
N HIS A 631 -23.36 6.76 -5.17
CA HIS A 631 -23.76 5.51 -5.79
C HIS A 631 -24.98 4.94 -5.08
N ILE A 632 -26.05 4.73 -5.83
CA ILE A 632 -27.24 4.04 -5.36
C ILE A 632 -27.11 2.55 -5.71
N ASP A 633 -27.16 1.68 -4.69
CA ASP A 633 -27.20 0.23 -4.86
C ASP A 633 -28.55 -0.33 -4.38
N GLU A 634 -29.40 -0.63 -5.36
CA GLU A 634 -30.71 -1.29 -5.24
C GLU A 634 -30.62 -2.71 -4.65
N TYR A 635 -29.42 -3.29 -4.58
CA TYR A 635 -29.19 -4.68 -4.15
C TYR A 635 -28.42 -4.77 -2.82
N SER A 636 -28.56 -3.77 -1.95
CA SER A 636 -27.86 -3.70 -0.67
C SER A 636 -28.75 -3.09 0.40
N PHE A 637 -28.95 -3.81 1.51
CA PHE A 637 -29.67 -3.29 2.69
C PHE A 637 -28.89 -2.20 3.42
N ASN A 638 -29.60 -1.19 3.93
CA ASN A 638 -29.03 -0.15 4.77
C ASN A 638 -29.81 0.00 6.11
N PRO A 639 -29.22 -0.32 7.27
CA PRO A 639 -27.89 -0.89 7.46
C PRO A 639 -27.85 -2.40 7.18
N TYR A 640 -26.73 -2.85 6.60
CA TYR A 640 -26.44 -4.25 6.27
C TYR A 640 -26.34 -5.17 7.51
N ARG A 641 -25.97 -4.63 8.68
CA ARG A 641 -25.96 -5.34 9.97
C ARG A 641 -26.66 -4.51 11.03
N THR A 642 -27.65 -5.12 11.66
CA THR A 642 -28.56 -4.45 12.59
C THR A 642 -28.56 -5.17 13.93
N ARG A 643 -28.72 -4.45 15.04
CA ARG A 643 -28.96 -5.02 16.37
C ARG A 643 -30.22 -4.43 17.00
N VAL A 644 -31.04 -5.32 17.58
CA VAL A 644 -32.28 -5.02 18.31
C VAL A 644 -32.41 -5.89 19.55
N ARG A 645 -33.44 -5.64 20.37
CA ARG A 645 -33.76 -6.45 21.54
C ARG A 645 -34.89 -7.44 21.24
N VAL A 646 -34.96 -8.51 22.02
CA VAL A 646 -36.14 -9.38 22.10
C VAL A 646 -37.40 -8.54 22.30
N GLY A 647 -38.41 -8.79 21.47
CA GLY A 647 -39.69 -8.08 21.48
C GLY A 647 -39.75 -6.87 20.55
N THR A 648 -38.64 -6.44 19.95
CA THR A 648 -38.64 -5.37 18.95
C THR A 648 -39.34 -5.83 17.66
N THR A 649 -40.17 -4.93 17.11
CA THR A 649 -40.71 -5.02 15.75
C THR A 649 -39.73 -4.33 14.80
N VAL A 650 -39.09 -5.10 13.92
CA VAL A 650 -38.19 -4.58 12.88
C VAL A 650 -39.00 -4.29 11.62
N THR A 651 -38.72 -3.16 10.98
CA THR A 651 -39.42 -2.68 9.78
C THR A 651 -38.44 -2.56 8.62
N TRP A 652 -38.79 -3.20 7.50
CA TRP A 652 -38.13 -3.02 6.22
C TRP A 652 -38.88 -1.98 5.41
N ILE A 653 -38.17 -0.95 4.95
CA ILE A 653 -38.72 0.16 4.17
C ILE A 653 -38.20 0.02 2.74
N ASN A 654 -39.12 -0.07 1.78
CA ASN A 654 -38.75 -0.09 0.37
C ASN A 654 -38.56 1.34 -0.15
N ASN A 655 -37.34 1.84 0.01
CA ASN A 655 -36.88 3.12 -0.53
C ASN A 655 -36.32 3.01 -1.97
N GLY A 656 -36.38 1.82 -2.58
CA GLY A 656 -35.90 1.52 -3.93
C GLY A 656 -36.94 1.72 -5.04
N LEU A 657 -36.62 1.17 -6.20
CA LEU A 657 -37.46 1.17 -7.41
C LEU A 657 -38.07 -0.20 -7.73
N GLN A 658 -37.58 -1.28 -7.13
CA GLN A 658 -38.04 -2.66 -7.33
C GLN A 658 -38.91 -3.15 -6.17
N SER A 659 -39.73 -4.18 -6.40
CA SER A 659 -40.41 -4.90 -5.33
C SER A 659 -39.46 -5.90 -4.67
N HIS A 660 -39.56 -6.05 -3.35
CA HIS A 660 -38.66 -6.87 -2.53
C HIS A 660 -39.44 -7.82 -1.63
N THR A 661 -39.12 -9.12 -1.62
CA THR A 661 -39.65 -10.07 -0.63
C THR A 661 -38.54 -10.48 0.34
N ILE A 662 -38.53 -9.91 1.54
CA ILE A 662 -37.51 -10.23 2.53
C ILE A 662 -37.85 -11.56 3.20
N ALA A 663 -36.86 -12.44 3.32
CA ALA A 663 -37.03 -13.75 3.91
C ALA A 663 -35.81 -14.19 4.72
N ALA A 664 -36.04 -14.98 5.76
CA ALA A 664 -34.97 -15.67 6.47
C ALA A 664 -34.20 -16.59 5.51
N GLN A 665 -32.87 -16.62 5.62
CA GLN A 665 -32.02 -17.47 4.78
C GLN A 665 -32.29 -18.97 5.02
N ASP A 666 -32.81 -19.35 6.19
CA ASP A 666 -33.25 -20.70 6.55
C ASP A 666 -34.73 -21.00 6.20
N GLY A 667 -35.44 -20.01 5.64
CA GLY A 667 -36.87 -20.11 5.29
C GLY A 667 -37.84 -19.98 6.46
N SER A 668 -37.39 -19.64 7.68
CA SER A 668 -38.23 -19.60 8.88
C SER A 668 -39.27 -18.46 8.93
N TRP A 669 -39.09 -17.38 8.17
CA TRP A 669 -40.04 -16.26 8.07
C TRP A 669 -39.91 -15.49 6.75
N THR A 670 -40.92 -14.69 6.41
CA THR A 670 -40.89 -13.72 5.30
C THR A 670 -41.80 -12.52 5.59
N THR A 671 -41.47 -11.36 5.02
CA THR A 671 -42.32 -10.15 5.04
C THR A 671 -43.50 -10.22 4.06
N GLY A 672 -43.44 -11.11 3.06
CA GLY A 672 -44.19 -10.94 1.82
C GLY A 672 -43.58 -9.84 0.94
N SER A 673 -44.19 -9.58 -0.22
CA SER A 673 -43.72 -8.57 -1.18
C SER A 673 -43.97 -7.16 -0.66
N ILE A 674 -42.92 -6.35 -0.60
CA ILE A 674 -42.92 -4.92 -0.28
C ILE A 674 -42.74 -4.16 -1.60
N THR A 675 -43.75 -3.40 -2.04
CA THR A 675 -43.65 -2.57 -3.27
C THR A 675 -42.88 -1.27 -3.02
N PRO A 676 -42.38 -0.57 -4.05
CA PRO A 676 -41.72 0.73 -3.87
C PRO A 676 -42.55 1.73 -3.05
N SER A 677 -41.91 2.43 -2.12
CA SER A 677 -42.53 3.32 -1.12
C SER A 677 -43.44 2.65 -0.08
N ASP A 678 -43.50 1.32 -0.03
CA ASP A 678 -44.20 0.54 1.02
C ASP A 678 -43.23 0.03 2.10
N GLN A 679 -43.77 -0.52 3.18
CA GLN A 679 -42.99 -1.10 4.27
C GLN A 679 -43.65 -2.35 4.87
N ALA A 680 -42.85 -3.27 5.38
CA ALA A 680 -43.33 -4.43 6.12
C ALA A 680 -42.55 -4.63 7.43
N SER A 681 -43.23 -5.12 8.46
CA SER A 681 -42.65 -5.26 9.80
C SER A 681 -42.85 -6.65 10.38
N LEU A 682 -41.83 -7.17 11.08
CA LEU A 682 -41.86 -8.46 11.78
C LEU A 682 -41.33 -8.31 13.20
N LYS A 683 -41.92 -9.05 14.15
CA LYS A 683 -41.55 -9.01 15.57
C LYS A 683 -40.63 -10.17 15.93
N PHE A 684 -39.52 -9.87 16.59
CA PHE A 684 -38.49 -10.86 16.94
C PHE A 684 -38.45 -11.15 18.44
N ASP A 685 -39.16 -12.19 18.86
CA ASP A 685 -39.36 -12.56 20.28
C ASP A 685 -38.33 -13.55 20.86
N LYS A 686 -37.30 -13.91 20.10
CA LYS A 686 -36.24 -14.83 20.56
C LYS A 686 -34.85 -14.24 20.34
N PRO A 687 -33.91 -14.39 21.28
CA PRO A 687 -32.54 -13.96 21.07
C PRO A 687 -31.86 -14.87 20.06
N GLY A 688 -31.00 -14.31 19.21
CA GLY A 688 -30.31 -15.05 18.15
C GLY A 688 -29.68 -14.15 17.09
N THR A 689 -28.94 -14.77 16.18
CA THR A 689 -28.49 -14.13 14.93
C THR A 689 -29.38 -14.64 13.81
N TYR A 690 -30.06 -13.73 13.12
CA TYR A 690 -30.92 -14.01 11.99
C TYR A 690 -30.24 -13.49 10.73
N THR A 691 -29.92 -14.37 9.79
CA THR A 691 -29.49 -13.97 8.45
C THR A 691 -30.70 -13.99 7.52
N TYR A 692 -30.79 -12.98 6.67
CA TYR A 692 -31.92 -12.79 5.77
C TYR A 692 -31.44 -12.35 4.38
N ILE A 693 -32.27 -12.60 3.39
CA ILE A 693 -32.05 -12.27 1.99
C ILE A 693 -33.28 -11.59 1.40
N ASP A 694 -33.08 -10.89 0.29
CA ASP A 694 -34.15 -10.68 -0.68
C ASP A 694 -34.37 -11.98 -1.47
N LYS A 695 -35.63 -12.41 -1.61
CA LYS A 695 -35.96 -13.71 -2.22
C LYS A 695 -35.80 -13.70 -3.74
N GLU A 696 -36.10 -12.57 -4.37
CA GLU A 696 -35.94 -12.32 -5.80
C GLU A 696 -34.46 -12.12 -6.16
N HIS A 697 -33.67 -11.58 -5.24
CA HIS A 697 -32.26 -11.26 -5.40
C HIS A 697 -31.38 -11.87 -4.27
N PRO A 698 -31.16 -13.21 -4.21
CA PRO A 698 -30.51 -13.86 -3.06
C PRO A 698 -29.07 -13.44 -2.71
N TRP A 699 -28.42 -12.64 -3.56
CA TRP A 699 -27.12 -11.99 -3.28
C TRP A 699 -27.24 -10.72 -2.44
N MET A 700 -28.44 -10.15 -2.32
CA MET A 700 -28.80 -9.08 -1.43
C MET A 700 -29.17 -9.69 -0.07
N TYR A 701 -28.34 -9.44 0.94
CA TYR A 701 -28.33 -10.18 2.19
C TYR A 701 -27.99 -9.28 3.37
N GLY A 702 -28.46 -9.62 4.57
CA GLY A 702 -28.25 -8.84 5.78
C GLY A 702 -28.28 -9.70 7.05
N GLN A 703 -27.83 -9.10 8.16
CA GLN A 703 -27.76 -9.76 9.46
C GLN A 703 -28.49 -8.94 10.53
N LEU A 704 -29.42 -9.57 11.23
CA LEU A 704 -30.11 -9.02 12.39
C LEU A 704 -29.68 -9.78 13.65
N LEU A 705 -29.10 -9.04 14.60
CA LEU A 705 -28.69 -9.52 15.91
C LEU A 705 -29.79 -9.17 16.92
N VAL A 706 -30.54 -10.17 17.37
CA VAL A 706 -31.55 -9.99 18.42
C VAL A 706 -30.90 -10.40 19.74
N VAL A 707 -30.54 -9.41 20.56
CA VAL A 707 -30.03 -9.67 21.91
C VAL A 707 -31.18 -9.81 22.90
N ALA A 708 -30.93 -10.48 24.03
CA ALA A 708 -31.93 -10.56 25.09
C ALA A 708 -32.41 -9.15 25.48
N ALA A 709 -33.69 -9.04 25.86
CA ALA A 709 -34.16 -7.83 26.52
C ALA A 709 -33.51 -7.77 27.90
N ASP A 710 -32.40 -7.03 28.01
CA ASP A 710 -31.74 -6.82 29.31
C ASP A 710 -32.76 -6.29 30.31
N ALA A 711 -32.86 -6.98 31.46
CA ALA A 711 -33.64 -6.48 32.59
C ALA A 711 -33.12 -5.09 32.97
N ALA A 712 -33.95 -4.07 32.73
CA ALA A 712 -33.82 -2.65 33.07
C ALA A 712 -32.39 -2.09 33.19
N GLN A 713 -31.94 -1.31 32.18
CA GLN A 713 -30.62 -0.63 32.09
C GLN A 713 -29.75 -0.68 33.36
N ASN A 714 -29.06 -1.79 33.57
CA ASN A 714 -28.05 -1.88 34.61
C ASN A 714 -26.82 -1.13 34.13
N GLY A 715 -26.43 -0.08 34.84
CA GLY A 715 -25.22 0.66 34.54
C GLY A 715 -23.98 -0.22 34.60
N VAL A 716 -23.04 0.07 33.70
CA VAL A 716 -21.80 -0.72 33.49
C VAL A 716 -20.69 -0.43 34.50
N PHE A 717 -20.95 0.46 35.46
CA PHE A 717 -20.07 0.89 36.54
C PHE A 717 -20.91 1.26 37.78
N THR A 718 -20.33 1.26 38.98
CA THR A 718 -21.03 1.73 40.18
C THR A 718 -20.88 3.24 40.38
N ALA A 719 -21.84 3.87 41.07
CA ALA A 719 -21.74 5.29 41.43
C ALA A 719 -20.51 5.57 42.32
N GLN A 720 -20.11 4.59 43.15
CA GLN A 720 -18.90 4.67 43.97
C GLN A 720 -17.63 4.66 43.11
N GLN A 721 -17.58 3.83 42.06
CA GLN A 721 -16.49 3.78 41.10
C GLN A 721 -16.32 5.11 40.35
N ALA A 722 -17.43 5.67 39.83
CA ALA A 722 -17.40 6.99 39.19
C ALA A 722 -16.97 8.10 40.16
N GLY A 723 -17.32 7.98 41.46
CA GLY A 723 -16.83 8.88 42.50
C GLY A 723 -15.31 8.84 42.69
N ARG A 724 -14.70 7.65 42.68
CA ARG A 724 -13.22 7.49 42.68
C ARG A 724 -12.60 8.07 41.40
N GLY A 725 -13.23 7.79 40.26
CA GLY A 725 -12.86 8.30 38.94
C GLY A 725 -12.77 9.82 38.89
N LYS A 726 -13.77 10.52 39.46
CA LYS A 726 -13.76 11.99 39.54
C LYS A 726 -12.57 12.53 40.32
N ALA A 727 -12.23 11.91 41.46
CA ALA A 727 -11.07 12.34 42.26
C ALA A 727 -9.75 12.16 41.49
N LEU A 728 -9.58 11.02 40.80
CA LEU A 728 -8.41 10.73 39.97
C LEU A 728 -8.31 11.65 38.74
N TYR A 729 -9.44 11.93 38.10
CA TYR A 729 -9.56 12.86 36.98
C TYR A 729 -9.16 14.29 37.39
N ASN A 730 -9.66 14.79 38.53
CA ASN A 730 -9.30 16.11 39.04
C ASN A 730 -7.79 16.24 39.32
N GLN A 731 -7.14 15.15 39.77
CA GLN A 731 -5.69 15.12 40.01
C GLN A 731 -4.85 15.03 38.73
N SER A 732 -5.36 14.35 37.69
CA SER A 732 -4.52 13.87 36.57
C SER A 732 -4.88 14.45 35.20
N CYS A 733 -6.06 15.09 35.06
CA CYS A 733 -6.63 15.47 33.77
C CYS A 733 -7.26 16.88 33.76
N ALA A 734 -7.83 17.34 34.89
CA ALA A 734 -8.54 18.62 34.96
C ALA A 734 -7.67 19.87 34.70
N SER A 735 -6.34 19.78 34.82
CA SER A 735 -5.41 20.88 34.47
C SER A 735 -5.48 21.28 33.00
N CYS A 736 -5.90 20.36 32.12
CA CYS A 736 -6.13 20.62 30.70
C CYS A 736 -7.61 20.54 30.32
N HIS A 737 -8.36 19.60 30.89
CA HIS A 737 -9.76 19.34 30.51
C HIS A 737 -10.81 20.06 31.39
N MET A 738 -10.37 20.87 32.37
CA MET A 738 -11.19 21.56 33.38
C MET A 738 -11.92 20.59 34.34
N GLU A 739 -12.28 21.06 35.55
CA GLU A 739 -12.99 20.25 36.54
C GLU A 739 -14.45 19.93 36.15
N ASP A 740 -15.01 20.71 35.22
CA ASP A 740 -16.36 20.57 34.68
C ASP A 740 -16.42 19.84 33.32
N LEU A 741 -15.28 19.29 32.87
CA LEU A 741 -15.08 18.60 31.58
C LEU A 741 -15.22 19.48 30.33
N THR A 742 -15.30 20.81 30.45
CA THR A 742 -15.52 21.70 29.30
C THR A 742 -14.31 21.87 28.39
N GLY A 743 -13.11 21.45 28.81
CA GLY A 743 -11.87 21.63 28.05
C GLY A 743 -11.28 23.04 28.19
N LYS A 744 -10.00 23.18 27.83
CA LYS A 744 -9.30 24.46 27.79
C LYS A 744 -8.23 24.47 26.71
N ASP A 745 -8.08 25.62 26.04
CA ASP A 745 -7.08 25.86 25.00
C ASP A 745 -7.13 24.79 23.90
N ALA A 746 -6.11 23.92 23.82
CA ALA A 746 -6.01 22.85 22.80
C ALA A 746 -6.44 21.45 23.31
N ALA A 747 -7.06 21.37 24.48
CA ALA A 747 -7.61 20.15 25.08
C ALA A 747 -9.14 20.14 24.93
N PRO A 748 -9.73 19.12 24.28
CA PRO A 748 -11.17 19.09 23.97
C PRO A 748 -12.04 18.93 25.21
N ALA A 749 -13.30 19.36 25.09
CA ALA A 749 -14.35 18.99 26.04
C ALA A 749 -14.52 17.47 26.09
N LEU A 750 -14.72 16.92 27.28
CA LEU A 750 -14.99 15.49 27.52
C LEU A 750 -16.45 15.24 27.88
N ILE A 751 -17.33 16.15 27.48
CA ILE A 751 -18.78 16.10 27.75
C ILE A 751 -19.60 16.50 26.51
N ALA A 752 -20.82 15.96 26.41
CA ALA A 752 -21.82 16.25 25.38
C ALA A 752 -21.27 16.02 23.95
N GLY A 753 -21.70 16.81 22.95
CA GLY A 753 -21.45 16.55 21.53
C GLY A 753 -20.00 16.24 21.12
N THR A 754 -19.00 16.75 21.84
CA THR A 754 -17.58 16.42 21.62
C THR A 754 -17.21 15.03 22.15
N PHE A 755 -17.82 14.60 23.25
CA PHE A 755 -17.71 13.23 23.73
C PHE A 755 -18.47 12.27 22.81
N SER A 756 -19.68 12.65 22.37
CA SER A 756 -20.47 11.86 21.42
C SER A 756 -19.71 11.62 20.12
N SER A 757 -19.21 12.68 19.47
CA SER A 757 -18.55 12.60 18.15
C SER A 757 -17.26 11.77 18.13
N HIS A 758 -16.61 11.58 19.28
CA HIS A 758 -15.37 10.81 19.39
C HIS A 758 -15.55 9.40 19.96
N PHE A 759 -16.61 9.13 20.72
CA PHE A 759 -16.74 7.88 21.47
C PHE A 759 -18.08 7.16 21.31
N GLU A 760 -19.17 7.85 20.92
CA GLU A 760 -20.46 7.18 20.73
C GLU A 760 -20.37 6.05 19.71
N GLY A 761 -21.00 4.91 20.01
CA GLY A 761 -20.96 3.72 19.16
C GLY A 761 -19.63 2.95 19.22
N SER A 762 -18.62 3.42 19.95
CA SER A 762 -17.38 2.67 20.20
C SER A 762 -17.47 1.82 21.47
N PRO A 763 -16.83 0.63 21.56
CA PRO A 763 -16.72 -0.12 22.80
C PRO A 763 -16.12 0.68 23.97
N ILE A 764 -16.63 0.48 25.19
CA ILE A 764 -16.08 1.10 26.41
C ILE A 764 -14.60 0.73 26.62
N GLY A 765 -14.19 -0.48 26.23
CA GLY A 765 -12.78 -0.90 26.25
C GLY A 765 -11.89 -0.06 25.34
N ASP A 766 -12.41 0.49 24.25
CA ASP A 766 -11.67 1.38 23.35
C ASP A 766 -11.54 2.78 23.95
N LEU A 767 -12.56 3.27 24.66
CA LEU A 767 -12.46 4.48 25.49
C LEU A 767 -11.42 4.30 26.62
N VAL A 768 -11.43 3.17 27.33
CA VAL A 768 -10.40 2.83 28.34
C VAL A 768 -9.01 2.79 27.72
N ASN A 769 -8.84 2.13 26.57
CA ASN A 769 -7.56 2.09 25.87
C ASN A 769 -7.12 3.47 25.36
N ARG A 770 -8.03 4.30 24.85
CA ARG A 770 -7.73 5.67 24.44
C ARG A 770 -7.23 6.49 25.61
N VAL A 771 -7.98 6.57 26.72
CA VAL A 771 -7.56 7.32 27.92
C VAL A 771 -6.23 6.78 28.46
N ARG A 772 -6.04 5.45 28.51
CA ARG A 772 -4.78 4.83 28.95
C ARG A 772 -3.58 5.19 28.07
N THR A 773 -3.77 5.25 26.75
CA THR A 773 -2.69 5.45 25.78
C THR A 773 -2.40 6.92 25.47
N THR A 774 -3.31 7.85 25.81
CA THR A 774 -3.12 9.30 25.57
C THR A 774 -3.00 10.14 26.84
N MET A 775 -3.46 9.65 28.00
CA MET A 775 -3.53 10.41 29.25
C MET A 775 -2.84 9.72 30.44
N PRO A 776 -2.30 10.47 31.42
CA PRO A 776 -2.12 11.93 31.41
C PRO A 776 -1.14 12.42 30.33
N GLN A 777 -1.42 13.60 29.76
CA GLN A 777 -0.60 14.17 28.69
C GLN A 777 0.83 14.46 29.18
N GLY A 778 1.81 13.72 28.65
CA GLY A 778 3.21 13.76 29.07
C GLY A 778 3.70 12.46 29.73
N SER A 779 2.78 11.68 30.32
CA SER A 779 3.06 10.36 30.91
C SER A 779 1.91 9.36 30.66
N PRO A 780 1.62 8.95 29.41
CA PRO A 780 0.58 7.95 29.15
C PRO A 780 0.90 6.60 29.81
N ASN A 781 -0.14 5.83 30.15
CA ASN A 781 -0.04 4.54 30.86
C ASN A 781 0.74 4.64 32.20
N SER A 782 0.72 5.79 32.88
CA SER A 782 1.36 5.99 34.19
C SER A 782 0.46 5.70 35.39
N LEU A 783 -0.87 5.67 35.19
CA LEU A 783 -1.83 5.27 36.22
C LEU A 783 -2.04 3.75 36.22
N THR A 784 -2.60 3.21 37.30
CA THR A 784 -2.95 1.78 37.36
C THR A 784 -4.13 1.46 36.43
N ALA A 785 -4.26 0.20 36.00
CA ALA A 785 -5.39 -0.23 35.17
C ALA A 785 -6.75 0.09 35.82
N GLN A 786 -6.87 -0.08 37.15
CA GLN A 786 -8.07 0.27 37.89
C GLN A 786 -8.35 1.79 37.89
N ALA A 787 -7.31 2.63 38.00
CA ALA A 787 -7.48 4.07 37.94
C ALA A 787 -8.04 4.54 36.59
N TYR A 788 -7.62 3.92 35.48
CA TYR A 788 -8.18 4.21 34.15
C TYR A 788 -9.65 3.76 34.02
N LEU A 789 -10.01 2.59 34.56
CA LEU A 789 -11.40 2.10 34.58
C LEU A 789 -12.30 3.02 35.41
N ASP A 790 -11.82 3.47 36.57
CA ASP A 790 -12.52 4.41 37.43
C ASP A 790 -12.72 5.78 36.74
N ILE A 791 -11.68 6.34 36.10
CA ILE A 791 -11.78 7.59 35.31
C ILE A 791 -12.82 7.44 34.18
N VAL A 792 -12.83 6.32 33.46
CA VAL A 792 -13.83 6.09 32.40
C VAL A 792 -15.25 5.96 32.96
N ALA A 793 -15.44 5.30 34.11
CA ALA A 793 -16.74 5.28 34.80
C ALA A 793 -17.24 6.70 35.12
N TYR A 794 -16.35 7.61 35.52
CA TYR A 794 -16.70 9.02 35.71
C TYR A 794 -17.10 9.73 34.39
N LEU A 795 -16.33 9.55 33.31
CA LEU A 795 -16.67 10.15 32.01
C LEU A 795 -18.00 9.63 31.46
N LEU A 796 -18.29 8.34 31.61
CA LEU A 796 -19.58 7.75 31.25
C LEU A 796 -20.72 8.34 32.07
N GLN A 797 -20.56 8.46 33.39
CA GLN A 797 -21.55 9.10 34.27
C GLN A 797 -21.79 10.57 33.89
N ALA A 798 -20.73 11.32 33.60
CA ALA A 798 -20.82 12.72 33.21
C ALA A 798 -21.57 12.91 31.89
N ASN A 799 -21.51 11.93 30.98
CA ASN A 799 -22.25 11.87 29.72
C ASN A 799 -23.60 11.12 29.81
N GLY A 800 -24.09 10.92 31.04
CA GLY A 800 -25.45 10.46 31.30
C GLY A 800 -25.69 8.96 31.15
N ALA A 801 -24.64 8.14 31.09
CA ALA A 801 -24.79 6.70 31.30
C ALA A 801 -25.25 6.44 32.76
N PRO A 802 -26.21 5.54 33.00
CA PRO A 802 -26.64 5.20 34.35
C PRO A 802 -25.55 4.44 35.10
N ALA A 803 -25.54 4.56 36.43
CA ALA A 803 -24.77 3.68 37.30
C ALA A 803 -25.57 2.39 37.60
N GLY A 804 -24.87 1.30 37.86
CA GLY A 804 -25.44 -0.01 38.18
C GLY A 804 -24.80 -0.66 39.41
N ALA A 805 -25.03 -1.96 39.58
CA ALA A 805 -24.67 -2.71 40.78
C ALA A 805 -23.28 -3.35 40.76
N GLN A 806 -22.55 -3.29 39.64
CA GLN A 806 -21.24 -3.93 39.45
C GLN A 806 -20.20 -2.92 38.98
N GLU A 807 -18.94 -3.10 39.38
CA GLU A 807 -17.84 -2.26 38.91
C GLU A 807 -17.35 -2.68 37.52
N LEU A 808 -16.93 -1.69 36.74
CA LEU A 808 -16.22 -1.89 35.49
C LEU A 808 -14.80 -2.38 35.81
N SER A 809 -14.56 -3.68 35.62
CA SER A 809 -13.25 -4.33 35.79
C SER A 809 -12.59 -4.63 34.45
N ALA A 810 -11.29 -4.96 34.47
CA ALA A 810 -10.50 -5.28 33.28
C ALA A 810 -11.01 -6.53 32.52
N ASP A 811 -11.62 -7.48 33.24
CA ASP A 811 -12.21 -8.70 32.68
C ASP A 811 -13.72 -8.57 32.41
N SER A 812 -14.30 -7.38 32.63
CA SER A 812 -15.75 -7.18 32.53
C SER A 812 -16.24 -7.32 31.09
N PRO A 813 -17.29 -8.14 30.83
CA PRO A 813 -17.97 -8.16 29.54
C PRO A 813 -18.47 -6.78 29.09
N ALA A 814 -18.71 -5.86 30.04
CA ALA A 814 -19.17 -4.51 29.76
C ALA A 814 -18.14 -3.65 29.01
N LEU A 815 -16.86 -4.02 28.95
CA LEU A 815 -15.88 -3.37 28.07
C LEU A 815 -16.24 -3.53 26.58
N LYS A 816 -17.06 -4.53 26.22
CA LYS A 816 -17.57 -4.73 24.85
C LYS A 816 -18.89 -4.00 24.58
N THR A 817 -19.50 -3.40 25.61
CA THR A 817 -20.70 -2.56 25.47
C THR A 817 -20.31 -1.24 24.79
N LEU A 818 -21.16 -0.73 23.91
CA LEU A 818 -20.90 0.53 23.23
C LEU A 818 -21.18 1.72 24.16
N VAL A 819 -20.30 2.71 24.12
CA VAL A 819 -20.51 4.04 24.71
C VAL A 819 -21.72 4.69 24.06
N ARG A 820 -22.57 5.29 24.89
CA ARG A 820 -23.76 6.03 24.49
C ARG A 820 -23.78 7.35 25.27
N ASP A 821 -23.94 8.46 24.57
CA ASP A 821 -24.19 9.76 25.19
C ASP A 821 -25.71 9.96 25.28
N THR A 822 -26.23 10.25 26.47
CA THR A 822 -27.67 10.48 26.65
C THR A 822 -28.03 11.96 26.82
N LYS A 823 -27.02 12.85 26.76
CA LYS A 823 -27.17 14.30 26.89
C LYS A 823 -27.11 15.05 25.56
N ALA A 824 -26.75 14.39 24.46
CA ALA A 824 -26.61 14.99 23.14
C ALA A 824 -27.93 15.14 22.34
N LYS A 825 -29.06 15.40 23.02
CA LYS A 825 -30.38 15.67 22.42
C LYS A 825 -30.81 17.11 22.58
#